data_AF-A0A518C999-F1
#
_entry.id   AF-A0A518C999-F1
#
_cell.length_a   1.000
_cell.length_b   1.000
_cell.length_c   1.000
_cell.angle_alpha   90.00
_cell.angle_beta   90.00
_cell.angle_gamma   90.00
#
_symmetry.space_group_name_H-M   'P 1'
#
loop_
_entity.id
_entity.type
_entity.pdbx_description
1 polymer ?
#
loop_
_entity_poly.entity_id
_entity_poly.type
_entity_poly.pdbx_seq_one_letter_code
_entity_poly.pdbx_strand_id
1 'polypeptide(L)'
;MVLRSLLALVFILSTACSYGDGLSLKSIHVPEGYKVELAAPASLVRHPMMADFDEQGRLYVAANAGENLPRAELEKQLPNFIRRLEDTDGDGVFDQATTFADRMTFPQGCLWLDGSLYVASSGAIWKLTDTDDDGVADQRQKLVGDFGYTGNAADVHGPFLGPEGRIYWCEGRHGHEILDDEGKIISKGKAARIFSCRTDGSDVQTFATGGMDNPVEIVFTPEGDMLGTVNLMYAQPRGDCLVHWQYGGVYPREDFAESLEQEFIRTGPLLPELYNFGHVAVSGLCQFEGNGWGPDTSGSLFVTQFNTNRVVQVHLKPHKSTYEVKEVEDFLVSSDKDFHPTDVLQSPDGSLLVINTGGWFRIGCPQSSVAKSHIHGGIYRIRRTELTQQPANDTKPQRTSDIEHLWQIRRKASNKSLSELGKQLKSENPTIRQIAARALLDVPPGPTRDQSIPQLAQLAAQGSPSERRNAIATLSRWEVNDDQYTSTLLEILPHTQNDPMLHHAVILGLIRGGRRDLLRQAVLDPNPTVSGGASLALAELHRLSEKKVASQWLDIPAPSLGEPLTLPQQQMLLQMESRLDDGNPIRGREVFFSTQATCSKCHRVADRGGQVGPNLSTIGRSRSRRDLLESILFPSATFARGFAPYIVATSDGKTHSGIILGEGTDQLRLGLDQEKSISLPNASIEAIRGSNSSIMPADIQKTLSERQLADLLAFLQSL
;
A
#
# COMPACT_ATOMS: atom_id res chain seq x y z
N MET A 1 -76.64 -27.11 5.86
CA MET A 1 -75.72 -28.06 5.20
C MET A 1 -74.77 -27.24 4.36
N VAL A 2 -73.47 -27.38 4.63
CA VAL A 2 -72.44 -26.35 4.48
C VAL A 2 -71.87 -26.26 3.06
N LEU A 3 -71.71 -25.01 2.61
CA LEU A 3 -70.99 -24.53 1.42
C LEU A 3 -69.51 -24.98 1.48
N ARG A 4 -68.98 -25.65 0.45
CA ARG A 4 -67.54 -25.96 0.34
C ARG A 4 -66.93 -25.32 -0.90
N SER A 5 -65.98 -24.44 -0.63
CA SER A 5 -65.10 -23.70 -1.51
C SER A 5 -64.21 -24.61 -2.37
N LEU A 6 -64.05 -24.26 -3.64
CA LEU A 6 -62.99 -24.77 -4.51
C LEU A 6 -61.85 -23.72 -4.50
N LEU A 7 -60.74 -24.05 -3.84
CA LEU A 7 -59.47 -23.33 -3.97
C LEU A 7 -58.74 -23.89 -5.20
N ALA A 8 -58.45 -23.04 -6.19
CA ALA A 8 -57.50 -23.34 -7.24
C ALA A 8 -56.08 -23.09 -6.72
N LEU A 9 -55.31 -24.16 -6.54
CA LEU A 9 -53.86 -24.07 -6.32
C LEU A 9 -53.21 -23.72 -7.67
N VAL A 10 -52.76 -22.47 -7.82
CA VAL A 10 -51.79 -22.10 -8.85
C VAL A 10 -50.41 -22.41 -8.28
N PHE A 11 -49.81 -23.52 -8.72
CA PHE A 11 -48.37 -23.75 -8.53
C PHE A 11 -47.61 -22.77 -9.43
N ILE A 12 -47.17 -21.66 -8.85
CA ILE A 12 -46.07 -20.87 -9.43
C ILE A 12 -44.80 -21.66 -9.13
N LEU A 13 -44.32 -22.43 -10.11
CA LEU A 13 -42.92 -22.83 -10.11
C LEU A 13 -42.09 -21.55 -10.22
N SER A 14 -41.57 -21.08 -9.10
CA SER A 14 -40.42 -20.17 -9.10
C SER A 14 -39.28 -20.92 -9.77
N THR A 15 -38.97 -20.57 -11.02
CA THR A 15 -37.65 -20.83 -11.58
C THR A 15 -36.65 -20.19 -10.65
N ALA A 16 -36.03 -21.00 -9.79
CA ALA A 16 -34.84 -20.62 -9.07
C ALA A 16 -33.77 -20.35 -10.13
N CYS A 17 -33.64 -19.08 -10.54
CA CYS A 17 -32.37 -18.60 -11.04
C CYS A 17 -31.35 -18.92 -9.95
N SER A 18 -30.37 -19.75 -10.26
CA SER A 18 -29.24 -20.03 -9.38
C SER A 18 -28.48 -18.73 -9.17
N TYR A 19 -28.84 -17.97 -8.14
CA TYR A 19 -28.00 -16.93 -7.57
C TYR A 19 -26.75 -17.64 -7.03
N GLY A 20 -25.56 -17.18 -7.43
CA GLY A 20 -24.29 -17.77 -6.98
C GLY A 20 -24.22 -17.89 -5.45
N ASP A 21 -23.45 -18.86 -4.97
CA ASP A 21 -23.37 -19.21 -3.54
C ASP A 21 -22.80 -18.02 -2.74
N GLY A 22 -23.66 -17.32 -2.02
CA GLY A 22 -23.24 -16.28 -1.06
C GLY A 22 -22.57 -16.90 0.15
N LEU A 23 -21.56 -16.22 0.70
CA LEU A 23 -20.80 -16.70 1.85
C LEU A 23 -21.66 -16.74 3.13
N SER A 24 -21.52 -17.82 3.90
CA SER A 24 -22.32 -18.08 5.10
C SER A 24 -21.83 -17.27 6.30
N LEU A 25 -22.72 -16.52 6.95
CA LEU A 25 -22.42 -15.81 8.22
C LEU A 25 -21.88 -16.74 9.32
N LYS A 26 -22.23 -18.03 9.29
CA LYS A 26 -21.75 -19.02 10.28
C LYS A 26 -20.25 -19.27 10.20
N SER A 27 -19.61 -18.93 9.07
CA SER A 27 -18.17 -19.06 8.89
C SER A 27 -17.39 -17.93 9.57
N ILE A 28 -18.05 -16.81 9.89
CA ILE A 28 -17.44 -15.60 10.42
C ILE A 28 -17.53 -15.61 11.95
N HIS A 29 -16.39 -15.42 12.59
CA HIS A 29 -16.23 -15.40 14.03
C HIS A 29 -15.71 -14.02 14.47
N VAL A 30 -16.33 -13.46 15.50
CA VAL A 30 -15.93 -12.20 16.16
C VAL A 30 -15.79 -12.45 17.68
N PRO A 31 -15.02 -11.63 18.41
CA PRO A 31 -14.87 -11.75 19.86
C PRO A 31 -16.20 -11.71 20.61
N GLU A 32 -16.18 -12.23 21.84
CA GLU A 32 -17.30 -12.11 22.77
C GLU A 32 -17.69 -10.64 22.97
N GLY A 33 -18.99 -10.37 23.06
CA GLY A 33 -19.52 -9.01 23.14
C GLY A 33 -19.75 -8.32 21.78
N TYR A 34 -19.44 -8.99 20.66
CA TYR A 34 -19.73 -8.52 19.31
C TYR A 34 -20.66 -9.48 18.56
N LYS A 35 -21.40 -8.95 17.60
CA LYS A 35 -22.20 -9.71 16.62
C LYS A 35 -21.87 -9.27 15.21
N VAL A 36 -21.97 -10.21 14.28
CA VAL A 36 -21.87 -9.96 12.84
C VAL A 36 -23.25 -10.10 12.20
N GLU A 37 -23.60 -9.16 11.32
CA GLU A 37 -24.86 -9.06 10.61
C GLU A 37 -24.57 -8.84 9.11
N LEU A 38 -25.49 -9.22 8.23
CA LEU A 38 -25.37 -8.87 6.82
C LEU A 38 -25.82 -7.42 6.65
N ALA A 39 -24.97 -6.58 6.04
CA ALA A 39 -25.29 -5.18 5.74
C ALA A 39 -25.77 -5.00 4.30
N ALA A 40 -25.13 -5.67 3.34
CA ALA A 40 -25.56 -5.67 1.95
C ALA A 40 -25.33 -7.06 1.33
N PRO A 41 -26.38 -7.71 0.76
CA PRO A 41 -26.24 -8.99 0.07
C PRO A 41 -25.60 -8.85 -1.32
N ALA A 42 -25.10 -9.98 -1.84
CA ALA A 42 -24.57 -10.09 -3.20
C ALA A 42 -25.57 -9.70 -4.32
N SER A 43 -26.87 -9.70 -4.03
CA SER A 43 -27.91 -9.22 -4.96
C SER A 43 -27.83 -7.72 -5.24
N LEU A 44 -27.28 -6.93 -4.30
CA LEU A 44 -27.07 -5.50 -4.48
C LEU A 44 -25.68 -5.19 -5.06
N VAL A 45 -24.66 -5.92 -4.61
CA VAL A 45 -23.28 -5.77 -5.10
C VAL A 45 -22.51 -7.10 -5.00
N ARG A 46 -22.10 -7.66 -6.14
CA ARG A 46 -21.48 -8.99 -6.20
C ARG A 46 -20.00 -9.03 -5.82
N HIS A 47 -19.23 -8.02 -6.22
CA HIS A 47 -17.79 -7.96 -6.00
C HIS A 47 -17.40 -6.56 -5.49
N PRO A 48 -17.83 -6.18 -4.28
CA PRO A 48 -17.45 -4.90 -3.70
C PRO A 48 -15.96 -4.91 -3.33
N MET A 49 -15.33 -3.74 -3.31
CA MET A 49 -13.91 -3.59 -2.96
C MET A 49 -13.71 -2.62 -1.81
N MET A 50 -14.04 -1.36 -2.01
CA MET A 50 -13.92 -0.29 -1.02
C MET A 50 -15.16 0.58 -1.07
N ALA A 51 -15.45 1.32 -0.01
CA ALA A 51 -16.63 2.19 0.00
C ALA A 51 -16.44 3.44 0.86
N ASP A 52 -17.35 4.40 0.67
CA ASP A 52 -17.49 5.54 1.56
C ASP A 52 -18.95 6.00 1.66
N PHE A 53 -19.28 6.67 2.75
CA PHE A 53 -20.62 7.20 3.03
C PHE A 53 -20.74 8.65 2.60
N ASP A 54 -21.92 9.04 2.10
CA ASP A 54 -22.31 10.45 2.09
C ASP A 54 -22.95 10.90 3.41
N GLU A 55 -23.26 12.19 3.51
CA GLU A 55 -23.86 12.78 4.70
C GLU A 55 -25.32 12.34 4.94
N GLN A 56 -25.94 11.64 3.97
CA GLN A 56 -27.28 11.07 4.09
C GLN A 56 -27.25 9.60 4.52
N GLY A 57 -26.06 9.00 4.68
CA GLY A 57 -25.88 7.60 5.05
C GLY A 57 -25.98 6.62 3.88
N ARG A 58 -25.98 7.11 2.63
CA ARG A 58 -25.92 6.27 1.43
C ARG A 58 -24.48 5.80 1.23
N LEU A 59 -24.31 4.53 0.87
CA LEU A 59 -22.97 3.92 0.73
C LEU A 59 -22.57 3.83 -0.74
N TYR A 60 -21.46 4.44 -1.12
CA TYR A 60 -20.89 4.37 -2.47
C TYR A 60 -19.79 3.33 -2.49
N VAL A 61 -19.98 2.28 -3.28
CA VAL A 61 -19.14 1.09 -3.30
C VAL A 61 -18.42 0.99 -4.64
N ALA A 62 -17.09 1.03 -4.61
CA ALA A 62 -16.26 0.61 -5.72
C ALA A 62 -16.46 -0.89 -5.96
N ALA A 63 -16.96 -1.27 -7.14
CA ALA A 63 -17.38 -2.63 -7.44
C ALA A 63 -16.81 -3.13 -8.77
N ASN A 64 -16.64 -4.45 -8.84
CA ASN A 64 -16.08 -5.13 -9.99
C ASN A 64 -17.07 -6.04 -10.72
N ALA A 65 -16.84 -6.24 -12.02
CA ALA A 65 -17.57 -7.20 -12.84
C ALA A 65 -17.19 -8.67 -12.53
N GLY A 66 -16.12 -8.89 -11.75
CA GLY A 66 -15.62 -10.23 -11.41
C GLY A 66 -14.62 -10.78 -12.43
N GLU A 67 -14.00 -9.90 -13.23
CA GLU A 67 -13.14 -10.26 -14.35
C GLU A 67 -11.69 -9.85 -14.14
N ASN A 68 -10.76 -10.76 -14.40
CA ASN A 68 -9.33 -10.54 -14.24
C ASN A 68 -8.71 -10.14 -15.59
N LEU A 69 -8.95 -8.90 -16.02
CA LEU A 69 -8.55 -8.38 -17.33
C LEU A 69 -7.19 -7.66 -17.28
N PRO A 70 -6.34 -7.79 -18.32
CA PRO A 70 -5.17 -6.92 -18.48
C PRO A 70 -5.58 -5.50 -18.84
N ARG A 71 -4.66 -4.53 -18.63
CA ARG A 71 -4.86 -3.10 -18.93
C ARG A 71 -5.57 -2.82 -20.26
N ALA A 72 -5.09 -3.38 -21.37
CA ALA A 72 -5.64 -3.11 -22.70
C ALA A 72 -7.13 -3.48 -22.83
N GLU A 73 -7.56 -4.55 -22.17
CA GLU A 73 -8.97 -4.97 -22.18
C GLU A 73 -9.79 -4.15 -21.17
N LEU A 74 -9.22 -3.77 -20.02
CA LEU A 74 -9.88 -2.85 -19.07
C LEU A 74 -10.18 -1.49 -19.73
N GLU A 75 -9.22 -0.92 -20.46
CA GLU A 75 -9.38 0.37 -21.16
C GLU A 75 -10.43 0.30 -22.28
N LYS A 76 -10.57 -0.88 -22.91
CA LYS A 76 -11.51 -1.10 -24.00
C LYS A 76 -12.93 -1.37 -23.51
N GLN A 77 -13.07 -2.20 -22.49
CA GLN A 77 -14.37 -2.69 -22.02
C GLN A 77 -14.97 -1.83 -20.91
N LEU A 78 -14.12 -1.24 -20.06
CA LEU A 78 -14.52 -0.47 -18.88
C LEU A 78 -15.63 -1.17 -18.07
N PRO A 79 -15.43 -2.43 -17.65
CA PRO A 79 -16.53 -3.27 -17.17
C PRO A 79 -16.99 -2.91 -15.76
N ASN A 80 -16.23 -2.10 -15.03
CA ASN A 80 -16.39 -1.87 -13.60
C ASN A 80 -17.21 -0.61 -13.32
N PHE A 81 -17.68 -0.47 -12.09
CA PHE A 81 -18.68 0.54 -11.74
C PHE A 81 -18.62 0.93 -10.25
N ILE A 82 -19.24 2.07 -9.94
CA ILE A 82 -19.57 2.51 -8.59
C ILE A 82 -21.05 2.23 -8.35
N ARG A 83 -21.35 1.63 -7.20
CA ARG A 83 -22.72 1.32 -6.77
C ARG A 83 -23.10 2.19 -5.58
N ARG A 84 -24.20 2.95 -5.66
CA ARG A 84 -24.84 3.59 -4.50
C ARG A 84 -25.81 2.59 -3.87
N LEU A 85 -25.69 2.38 -2.57
CA LEU A 85 -26.57 1.53 -1.76
C LEU A 85 -27.33 2.39 -0.77
N GLU A 86 -28.62 2.07 -0.60
CA GLU A 86 -29.54 2.80 0.26
C GLU A 86 -30.29 1.80 1.15
N ASP A 87 -30.49 2.21 2.41
CA ASP A 87 -31.33 1.53 3.40
C ASP A 87 -32.62 2.35 3.50
N THR A 88 -33.66 1.92 2.78
CA THR A 88 -34.88 2.72 2.60
C THR A 88 -35.87 2.59 3.75
N ASP A 89 -35.74 1.57 4.60
CA ASP A 89 -36.60 1.34 5.75
C ASP A 89 -35.94 1.61 7.11
N GLY A 90 -34.62 1.84 7.12
CA GLY A 90 -33.84 2.22 8.29
C GLY A 90 -33.53 1.07 9.24
N ASP A 91 -33.58 -0.18 8.78
CA ASP A 91 -33.30 -1.36 9.60
C ASP A 91 -31.80 -1.66 9.77
N GLY A 92 -30.94 -0.93 9.05
CA GLY A 92 -29.49 -1.06 9.05
C GLY A 92 -28.93 -2.01 7.97
N VAL A 93 -29.81 -2.56 7.12
CA VAL A 93 -29.50 -3.40 5.95
C VAL A 93 -29.86 -2.62 4.68
N PHE A 94 -28.90 -2.48 3.78
CA PHE A 94 -29.17 -1.87 2.49
C PHE A 94 -30.11 -2.75 1.66
N ASP A 95 -31.10 -2.14 1.02
CA ASP A 95 -32.18 -2.81 0.27
C ASP A 95 -32.33 -2.30 -1.18
N GLN A 96 -31.76 -1.12 -1.49
CA GLN A 96 -31.77 -0.52 -2.82
C GLN A 96 -30.35 -0.30 -3.35
N ALA A 97 -30.20 -0.42 -4.67
CA ALA A 97 -28.91 -0.34 -5.35
C ALA A 97 -29.00 0.36 -6.72
N THR A 98 -28.32 1.50 -6.88
CA THR A 98 -28.27 2.30 -8.12
C THR A 98 -26.84 2.37 -8.63
N THR A 99 -26.62 2.14 -9.93
CA THR A 99 -25.28 2.33 -10.52
C THR A 99 -25.01 3.83 -10.62
N PHE A 100 -24.25 4.35 -9.66
CA PHE A 100 -23.90 5.77 -9.61
C PHE A 100 -22.99 6.18 -10.76
N ALA A 101 -21.99 5.35 -11.07
CA ALA A 101 -21.13 5.55 -12.23
C ALA A 101 -20.75 4.21 -12.86
N ASP A 102 -21.05 4.04 -14.14
CA ASP A 102 -20.59 2.91 -14.93
C ASP A 102 -19.22 3.20 -15.59
N ARG A 103 -18.72 2.29 -16.44
CA ARG A 103 -17.58 2.53 -17.33
C ARG A 103 -16.27 2.93 -16.62
N MET A 104 -15.95 2.25 -15.53
CA MET A 104 -14.68 2.40 -14.81
C MET A 104 -13.66 1.34 -15.25
N THR A 105 -12.37 1.66 -15.16
CA THR A 105 -11.29 0.69 -15.38
C THR A 105 -11.25 -0.31 -14.24
N PHE A 106 -10.69 0.04 -13.08
CA PHE A 106 -10.64 -0.81 -11.90
C PHE A 106 -10.71 0.08 -10.65
N PRO A 107 -11.92 0.37 -10.12
CA PRO A 107 -12.09 1.27 -9.00
C PRO A 107 -11.62 0.61 -7.69
N GLN A 108 -10.77 1.30 -6.94
CA GLN A 108 -10.12 0.83 -5.71
C GLN A 108 -10.12 1.91 -4.62
N GLY A 109 -11.26 2.57 -4.47
CA GLY A 109 -11.50 3.53 -3.40
C GLY A 109 -12.54 4.57 -3.78
N CYS A 110 -13.15 5.12 -2.75
CA CYS A 110 -14.24 6.09 -2.82
C CYS A 110 -14.03 7.09 -1.69
N LEU A 111 -14.25 8.38 -1.98
CA LEU A 111 -14.30 9.43 -0.99
C LEU A 111 -15.45 10.37 -1.35
N TRP A 112 -16.49 10.42 -0.53
CA TRP A 112 -17.53 11.42 -0.68
C TRP A 112 -17.07 12.73 -0.03
N LEU A 113 -17.18 13.84 -0.77
CA LEU A 113 -16.81 15.15 -0.28
C LEU A 113 -17.53 16.26 -1.04
N ASP A 114 -18.23 17.12 -0.31
CA ASP A 114 -18.88 18.34 -0.80
C ASP A 114 -19.77 18.09 -2.03
N GLY A 115 -20.64 17.06 -1.96
CA GLY A 115 -21.60 16.72 -3.01
C GLY A 115 -20.99 16.03 -4.23
N SER A 116 -19.78 15.47 -4.11
CA SER A 116 -19.13 14.73 -5.18
C SER A 116 -18.43 13.49 -4.63
N LEU A 117 -18.37 12.45 -5.45
CA LEU A 117 -17.59 11.25 -5.16
C LEU A 117 -16.24 11.33 -5.89
N TYR A 118 -15.16 11.28 -5.13
CA TYR A 118 -13.82 11.13 -5.64
C TYR A 118 -13.45 9.64 -5.69
N VAL A 119 -12.88 9.19 -6.79
CA VAL A 119 -12.67 7.76 -7.05
C VAL A 119 -11.27 7.51 -7.60
N ALA A 120 -10.49 6.65 -6.96
CA ALA A 120 -9.32 6.06 -7.58
C ALA A 120 -9.77 4.90 -8.46
N SER A 121 -9.49 5.00 -9.75
CA SER A 121 -9.71 3.91 -10.69
C SER A 121 -8.51 3.80 -11.60
N SER A 122 -7.98 2.58 -11.78
CA SER A 122 -6.72 2.32 -12.51
C SER A 122 -6.43 3.34 -13.62
N GLY A 123 -5.32 4.07 -13.44
CA GLY A 123 -4.87 5.13 -14.35
C GLY A 123 -5.26 6.56 -13.98
N ALA A 124 -6.23 6.79 -13.07
CA ALA A 124 -6.64 8.14 -12.68
C ALA A 124 -7.38 8.28 -11.34
N ILE A 125 -7.38 9.51 -10.82
CA ILE A 125 -8.32 10.01 -9.82
C ILE A 125 -9.44 10.77 -10.54
N TRP A 126 -10.68 10.38 -10.27
CA TRP A 126 -11.89 10.98 -10.84
C TRP A 126 -12.64 11.78 -9.78
N LYS A 127 -13.34 12.82 -10.22
CA LYS A 127 -14.42 13.49 -9.49
C LYS A 127 -15.72 13.25 -10.26
N LEU A 128 -16.70 12.67 -9.56
CA LEU A 128 -17.99 12.30 -10.10
C LEU A 128 -19.07 13.08 -9.34
N THR A 129 -19.93 13.79 -10.05
CA THR A 129 -20.95 14.65 -9.44
C THR A 129 -22.31 14.30 -10.02
N ASP A 130 -23.28 14.13 -9.13
CA ASP A 130 -24.70 14.01 -9.43
C ASP A 130 -25.33 15.36 -9.09
N THR A 131 -25.76 16.10 -10.10
CA THR A 131 -26.21 17.49 -9.94
C THR A 131 -27.71 17.63 -9.72
N ASP A 132 -28.48 16.57 -9.94
CA ASP A 132 -29.93 16.54 -9.75
C ASP A 132 -30.40 15.52 -8.69
N ASP A 133 -29.46 14.83 -8.04
CA ASP A 133 -29.66 13.86 -6.95
C ASP A 133 -30.50 12.65 -7.38
N ASP A 134 -30.46 12.28 -8.67
CA ASP A 134 -31.16 11.11 -9.20
C ASP A 134 -30.45 9.77 -8.89
N GLY A 135 -29.24 9.85 -8.37
CA GLY A 135 -28.37 8.73 -8.03
C GLY A 135 -27.43 8.27 -9.11
N VAL A 136 -27.26 9.05 -10.16
CA VAL A 136 -26.31 8.82 -11.25
C VAL A 136 -25.45 10.06 -11.45
N ALA A 137 -24.13 9.88 -11.49
CA ALA A 137 -23.22 10.96 -11.79
C ALA A 137 -23.35 11.42 -13.25
N ASP A 138 -23.91 12.61 -13.47
CA ASP A 138 -23.99 13.28 -14.77
C ASP A 138 -22.69 14.00 -15.16
N GLN A 139 -21.84 14.31 -14.19
CA GLN A 139 -20.55 14.98 -14.39
C GLN A 139 -19.38 14.07 -14.01
N ARG A 140 -18.40 14.00 -14.91
CA ARG A 140 -17.17 13.21 -14.72
C ARG A 140 -15.95 14.03 -15.10
N GLN A 141 -15.08 14.25 -14.13
CA GLN A 141 -13.83 14.98 -14.31
C GLN A 141 -12.64 14.11 -13.93
N LYS A 142 -11.68 13.92 -14.84
CA LYS A 142 -10.37 13.37 -14.51
C LYS A 142 -9.56 14.47 -13.81
N LEU A 143 -9.25 14.31 -12.53
CA LEU A 143 -8.48 15.31 -11.75
C LEU A 143 -6.99 15.16 -11.96
N VAL A 144 -6.49 13.94 -11.77
CA VAL A 144 -5.07 13.60 -11.92
C VAL A 144 -5.03 12.22 -12.55
N GLY A 145 -4.10 11.98 -13.47
CA GLY A 145 -4.02 10.67 -14.12
C GLY A 145 -2.67 10.38 -14.72
N ASP A 146 -2.70 9.43 -15.66
CA ASP A 146 -1.52 8.89 -16.34
C ASP A 146 -0.62 8.10 -15.37
N PHE A 147 -1.26 7.44 -14.40
CA PHE A 147 -0.66 6.39 -13.59
C PHE A 147 -0.54 5.11 -14.43
N GLY A 148 0.61 4.46 -14.37
CA GLY A 148 0.86 3.17 -14.97
C GLY A 148 0.09 2.09 -14.22
N TYR A 149 -0.39 1.08 -14.93
CA TYR A 149 -1.03 -0.09 -14.33
C TYR A 149 -1.07 -1.28 -15.27
N THR A 150 -1.42 -2.46 -14.75
CA THR A 150 -1.42 -3.72 -15.51
C THR A 150 -2.73 -4.50 -15.46
N GLY A 151 -3.67 -4.11 -14.59
CA GLY A 151 -4.84 -4.91 -14.20
C GLY A 151 -4.64 -5.72 -12.92
N ASN A 152 -3.44 -5.65 -12.32
CA ASN A 152 -3.19 -6.00 -10.93
C ASN A 152 -3.70 -4.89 -10.01
N ALA A 153 -4.11 -5.24 -8.79
CA ALA A 153 -4.47 -4.30 -7.72
C ALA A 153 -3.29 -3.48 -7.18
N ALA A 154 -2.04 -3.79 -7.55
CA ALA A 154 -0.85 -3.02 -7.22
C ALA A 154 -0.76 -1.69 -8.00
N ASP A 155 -1.72 -0.80 -7.79
CA ASP A 155 -2.00 0.39 -8.59
C ASP A 155 -2.46 1.56 -7.69
N VAL A 156 -3.35 2.43 -8.16
CA VAL A 156 -3.89 3.58 -7.43
C VAL A 156 -5.03 3.19 -6.50
N HIS A 157 -4.98 3.66 -5.25
CA HIS A 157 -5.99 3.43 -4.20
C HIS A 157 -6.41 4.73 -3.51
N GLY A 158 -7.64 4.77 -3.00
CA GLY A 158 -8.27 5.94 -2.35
C GLY A 158 -9.29 6.67 -3.25
N PRO A 159 -9.44 8.00 -3.17
CA PRO A 159 -8.68 8.94 -2.33
C PRO A 159 -9.08 8.89 -0.85
N PHE A 160 -8.30 9.60 -0.02
CA PHE A 160 -8.51 9.73 1.43
C PHE A 160 -8.44 11.20 1.82
N LEU A 161 -9.34 11.66 2.69
CA LEU A 161 -9.37 13.05 3.12
C LEU A 161 -8.35 13.30 4.23
N GLY A 162 -7.39 14.18 3.97
CA GLY A 162 -6.51 14.73 5.00
C GLY A 162 -7.23 15.74 5.89
N PRO A 163 -6.89 15.84 7.18
CA PRO A 163 -7.57 16.72 8.11
C PRO A 163 -7.44 18.21 7.74
N GLU A 164 -6.41 18.58 6.96
CA GLU A 164 -6.20 19.91 6.41
C GLU A 164 -7.04 20.25 5.16
N GLY A 165 -7.82 19.30 4.64
CA GLY A 165 -8.69 19.47 3.47
C GLY A 165 -8.01 19.21 2.12
N ARG A 166 -6.93 18.43 2.10
CA ARG A 166 -6.37 17.87 0.85
C ARG A 166 -6.88 16.45 0.66
N ILE A 167 -7.00 16.01 -0.59
CA ILE A 167 -7.24 14.60 -0.89
C ILE A 167 -5.90 13.92 -1.15
N TYR A 168 -5.74 12.70 -0.65
CA TYR A 168 -4.55 11.88 -0.76
C TYR A 168 -4.86 10.59 -1.49
N TRP A 169 -3.88 9.99 -2.16
CA TRP A 169 -4.00 8.65 -2.74
C TRP A 169 -2.67 7.92 -2.71
N CYS A 170 -2.77 6.61 -2.72
CA CYS A 170 -1.63 5.71 -2.79
C CYS A 170 -1.43 5.31 -4.25
N GLU A 171 -0.20 5.35 -4.75
CA GLU A 171 0.18 4.85 -6.08
C GLU A 171 1.15 3.68 -5.93
N GLY A 172 0.83 2.56 -6.58
CA GLY A 172 1.62 1.34 -6.61
C GLY A 172 2.85 1.41 -7.51
N ARG A 173 3.54 0.28 -7.70
CA ARG A 173 4.87 0.24 -8.34
C ARG A 173 4.94 0.46 -9.86
N HIS A 174 3.87 0.93 -10.48
CA HIS A 174 3.75 0.95 -11.94
C HIS A 174 4.15 2.29 -12.56
N GLY A 175 4.45 3.29 -11.74
CA GLY A 175 5.00 4.57 -12.15
C GLY A 175 3.94 5.49 -12.71
N HIS A 176 4.35 6.70 -13.08
CA HIS A 176 3.45 7.75 -13.54
C HIS A 176 4.17 8.80 -14.37
N GLU A 177 3.39 9.55 -15.13
CA GLU A 177 3.79 10.79 -15.77
C GLU A 177 2.66 11.82 -15.62
N ILE A 178 2.70 12.56 -14.51
CA ILE A 178 1.68 13.54 -14.18
C ILE A 178 2.06 14.87 -14.82
N LEU A 179 1.13 15.43 -15.59
CA LEU A 179 1.24 16.74 -16.24
C LEU A 179 0.33 17.76 -15.55
N ASP A 180 0.70 19.04 -15.58
CA ASP A 180 -0.23 20.15 -15.31
C ASP A 180 -1.12 20.45 -16.53
N ASP A 181 -2.05 21.38 -16.37
CA ASP A 181 -2.99 21.80 -17.42
C ASP A 181 -2.27 22.43 -18.63
N GLU A 182 -1.05 22.94 -18.44
CA GLU A 182 -0.19 23.44 -19.51
C GLU A 182 0.66 22.35 -20.18
N GLY A 183 0.53 21.08 -19.76
CA GLY A 183 1.24 19.93 -20.31
C GLY A 183 2.68 19.78 -19.83
N LYS A 184 3.09 20.51 -18.78
CA LYS A 184 4.40 20.38 -18.15
C LYS A 184 4.38 19.26 -17.12
N ILE A 185 5.45 18.47 -17.12
CA ILE A 185 5.63 17.37 -16.16
C ILE A 185 5.73 17.94 -14.73
N ILE A 186 4.73 17.62 -13.90
CA ILE A 186 4.74 17.85 -12.45
C ILE A 186 5.57 16.76 -11.77
N SER A 187 5.36 15.50 -12.15
CA SER A 187 6.04 14.36 -11.55
C SER A 187 6.13 13.21 -12.54
N LYS A 188 7.30 12.56 -12.59
CA LYS A 188 7.54 11.36 -13.41
C LYS A 188 8.48 10.43 -12.68
N GLY A 189 8.15 9.15 -12.59
CA GLY A 189 8.97 8.15 -11.91
C GLY A 189 8.33 6.77 -11.88
N LYS A 190 9.05 5.77 -11.37
CA LYS A 190 8.57 4.37 -11.25
C LYS A 190 8.30 3.92 -9.82
N ALA A 191 8.82 4.66 -8.84
CA ALA A 191 8.62 4.34 -7.45
C ALA A 191 7.21 4.72 -6.99
N ALA A 192 6.61 3.82 -6.20
CA ALA A 192 5.36 4.07 -5.49
C ALA A 192 5.43 5.35 -4.64
N ARG A 193 4.34 6.08 -4.58
CA ARG A 193 4.21 7.35 -3.87
C ARG A 193 2.88 7.46 -3.14
N ILE A 194 2.89 8.24 -2.07
CA ILE A 194 1.67 8.83 -1.52
C ILE A 194 1.59 10.25 -2.05
N PHE A 195 0.56 10.52 -2.83
CA PHE A 195 0.30 11.82 -3.43
C PHE A 195 -0.80 12.56 -2.69
N SER A 196 -0.89 13.87 -2.94
CA SER A 196 -2.04 14.68 -2.56
C SER A 196 -2.28 15.81 -3.54
N CYS A 197 -3.50 16.32 -3.61
CA CYS A 197 -3.86 17.56 -4.29
C CYS A 197 -4.94 18.31 -3.51
N ARG A 198 -5.26 19.53 -3.96
CA ARG A 198 -6.49 20.23 -3.54
C ARG A 198 -7.70 19.53 -4.17
N THR A 199 -8.89 19.78 -3.63
CA THR A 199 -10.14 19.15 -4.08
C THR A 199 -10.52 19.47 -5.53
N ASP A 200 -9.90 20.48 -6.14
CA ASP A 200 -10.04 20.83 -7.55
C ASP A 200 -8.98 20.17 -8.46
N GLY A 201 -8.08 19.34 -7.91
CA GLY A 201 -6.97 18.71 -8.63
C GLY A 201 -5.68 19.53 -8.67
N SER A 202 -5.70 20.78 -8.22
CA SER A 202 -4.52 21.66 -8.24
C SER A 202 -3.49 21.30 -7.17
N ASP A 203 -2.27 21.82 -7.34
CA ASP A 203 -1.17 21.68 -6.37
C ASP A 203 -0.87 20.22 -6.02
N VAL A 204 -0.68 19.36 -7.04
CA VAL A 204 -0.29 17.95 -6.86
C VAL A 204 1.09 17.88 -6.20
N GLN A 205 1.19 17.11 -5.10
CA GLN A 205 2.39 16.97 -4.28
C GLN A 205 2.66 15.52 -3.92
N THR A 206 3.93 15.14 -3.85
CA THR A 206 4.36 13.88 -3.21
C THR A 206 4.57 14.11 -1.72
N PHE A 207 3.89 13.32 -0.89
CA PHE A 207 4.03 13.35 0.56
C PHE A 207 5.16 12.43 1.03
N ALA A 208 5.12 11.17 0.62
CA ALA A 208 6.10 10.12 0.93
C ALA A 208 6.32 9.26 -0.31
N THR A 209 7.45 8.54 -0.34
CA THR A 209 7.87 7.83 -1.55
C THR A 209 8.74 6.60 -1.25
N GLY A 210 9.00 5.82 -2.30
CA GLY A 210 9.95 4.73 -2.31
C GLY A 210 9.37 3.42 -1.79
N GLY A 211 9.95 2.30 -2.21
CA GLY A 211 9.90 1.04 -1.45
C GLY A 211 8.65 0.19 -1.41
N MET A 212 7.52 0.80 -1.69
CA MET A 212 6.23 0.14 -1.60
C MET A 212 5.96 -0.57 -2.93
N ASP A 213 5.50 -1.83 -2.91
CA ASP A 213 4.96 -2.49 -4.11
C ASP A 213 3.53 -1.98 -4.34
N ASN A 214 2.73 -1.98 -3.27
CA ASN A 214 1.34 -1.55 -3.28
C ASN A 214 0.92 -0.95 -1.93
N PRO A 215 1.15 0.36 -1.69
CA PRO A 215 0.49 1.06 -0.60
C PRO A 215 -1.02 1.09 -0.90
N VAL A 216 -1.85 0.74 0.08
CA VAL A 216 -3.28 0.53 -0.16
C VAL A 216 -4.10 1.64 0.48
N GLU A 217 -4.10 1.72 1.80
CA GLU A 217 -4.97 2.67 2.50
C GLU A 217 -4.20 3.45 3.56
N ILE A 218 -4.62 4.70 3.76
CA ILE A 218 -4.09 5.59 4.78
C ILE A 218 -5.21 6.14 5.65
N VAL A 219 -4.89 6.37 6.93
CA VAL A 219 -5.73 7.06 7.90
C VAL A 219 -4.92 8.14 8.59
N PHE A 220 -5.62 9.13 9.14
CA PHE A 220 -5.01 10.21 9.90
C PHE A 220 -5.40 10.08 11.36
N THR A 221 -4.41 10.09 12.26
CA THR A 221 -4.70 10.23 13.69
C THR A 221 -5.36 11.58 13.96
N PRO A 222 -6.05 11.77 15.11
CA PRO A 222 -6.58 13.07 15.49
C PRO A 222 -5.51 14.19 15.49
N GLU A 223 -4.27 13.83 15.84
CA GLU A 223 -3.13 14.75 15.81
C GLU A 223 -2.58 15.06 14.40
N GLY A 224 -3.08 14.38 13.36
CA GLY A 224 -2.73 14.58 11.95
C GLY A 224 -1.54 13.75 11.44
N ASP A 225 -1.14 12.72 12.19
CA ASP A 225 -0.11 11.77 11.76
C ASP A 225 -0.72 10.79 10.75
N MET A 226 0.01 10.50 9.68
CA MET A 226 -0.45 9.63 8.61
C MET A 226 0.04 8.19 8.82
N LEU A 227 -0.90 7.26 8.98
CA LEU A 227 -0.64 5.84 9.10
C LEU A 227 -1.18 5.13 7.86
N GLY A 228 -0.57 4.04 7.43
CA GLY A 228 -1.11 3.29 6.29
C GLY A 228 -0.58 1.88 6.15
N THR A 229 -1.26 1.13 5.29
CA THR A 229 -0.93 -0.25 4.94
C THR A 229 -0.19 -0.31 3.61
N VAL A 230 0.73 -1.27 3.50
CA VAL A 230 1.45 -1.54 2.26
C VAL A 230 1.68 -3.04 2.11
N ASN A 231 1.43 -3.55 0.91
CA ASN A 231 1.83 -4.90 0.55
C ASN A 231 3.25 -4.91 0.02
N LEU A 232 3.98 -5.98 0.36
CA LEU A 232 5.33 -6.27 -0.10
C LEU A 232 6.29 -5.09 0.07
N MET A 233 6.37 -4.53 1.28
CA MET A 233 7.44 -3.63 1.67
C MET A 233 8.75 -4.42 1.75
N TYR A 234 9.78 -3.95 1.05
CA TYR A 234 11.08 -4.63 0.97
C TYR A 234 11.97 -4.33 2.18
N ALA A 235 11.38 -4.39 3.36
CA ALA A 235 12.14 -4.52 4.60
C ALA A 235 12.87 -5.88 4.62
N GLN A 236 13.72 -6.10 5.63
CA GLN A 236 14.36 -7.39 5.87
C GLN A 236 13.90 -7.95 7.22
N PRO A 237 12.96 -8.92 7.25
CA PRO A 237 12.37 -9.65 6.10
C PRO A 237 11.31 -8.83 5.34
N ARG A 238 11.13 -9.13 4.05
CA ARG A 238 10.07 -8.54 3.22
C ARG A 238 8.69 -8.97 3.74
N GLY A 239 7.73 -8.05 3.77
CA GLY A 239 6.37 -8.36 4.21
C GLY A 239 5.37 -7.25 3.93
N ASP A 240 4.14 -7.50 4.32
CA ASP A 240 3.01 -6.58 4.28
C ASP A 240 2.99 -5.86 5.63
N CYS A 241 2.97 -4.54 5.59
CA CYS A 241 3.35 -3.73 6.74
C CYS A 241 2.32 -2.65 7.07
N LEU A 242 2.28 -2.28 8.36
CA LEU A 242 1.76 -1.00 8.83
C LEU A 242 2.92 -0.01 8.87
N VAL A 243 2.70 1.22 8.41
CA VAL A 243 3.75 2.25 8.30
C VAL A 243 3.25 3.60 8.81
N HIS A 244 4.16 4.37 9.39
CA HIS A 244 3.97 5.78 9.69
C HIS A 244 4.63 6.62 8.62
N TRP A 245 3.84 7.17 7.71
CA TRP A 245 4.32 7.94 6.57
C TRP A 245 4.82 9.33 7.01
N GLN A 246 6.08 9.64 6.69
CA GLN A 246 6.70 10.92 6.99
C GLN A 246 6.74 11.83 5.76
N TYR A 247 6.58 13.13 5.96
CA TYR A 247 6.78 14.12 4.91
C TYR A 247 8.21 14.06 4.37
N GLY A 248 8.37 13.80 3.07
CA GLY A 248 9.67 13.62 2.42
C GLY A 248 10.32 12.26 2.69
N GLY A 249 9.63 11.35 3.39
CA GLY A 249 10.14 10.03 3.76
C GLY A 249 10.37 9.12 2.56
N VAL A 250 11.48 8.36 2.60
CA VAL A 250 11.84 7.36 1.58
C VAL A 250 11.89 5.98 2.22
N TYR A 251 11.11 5.03 1.70
CA TYR A 251 10.89 3.70 2.28
C TYR A 251 11.53 2.56 1.44
N PRO A 252 11.72 1.35 2.01
CA PRO A 252 12.60 0.32 1.44
C PRO A 252 12.11 -0.35 0.15
N ARG A 253 12.85 -0.20 -0.97
CA ARG A 253 12.92 -1.12 -2.14
C ARG A 253 14.38 -1.34 -2.50
N GLU A 254 14.95 -2.45 -2.04
CA GLU A 254 16.36 -2.74 -2.33
C GLU A 254 16.61 -2.98 -3.83
N ASP A 255 15.64 -3.52 -4.57
CA ASP A 255 15.70 -3.77 -6.01
C ASP A 255 15.55 -2.49 -6.87
N PHE A 256 15.15 -1.36 -6.28
CA PHE A 256 15.09 -0.06 -6.96
C PHE A 256 16.00 0.99 -6.31
N ALA A 257 16.91 0.59 -5.41
CA ALA A 257 17.73 1.52 -4.63
C ALA A 257 18.46 2.57 -5.50
N GLU A 258 19.01 2.17 -6.65
CA GLU A 258 19.67 3.09 -7.60
C GLU A 258 18.69 4.11 -8.23
N SER A 259 17.45 3.72 -8.56
CA SER A 259 16.39 4.66 -8.97
C SER A 259 15.99 5.61 -7.84
N LEU A 260 15.86 5.09 -6.62
CA LEU A 260 15.43 5.86 -5.46
C LEU A 260 16.45 6.96 -5.10
N GLU A 261 17.74 6.67 -5.21
CA GLU A 261 18.83 7.64 -5.00
C GLU A 261 18.80 8.78 -6.04
N GLN A 262 18.22 8.54 -7.20
CA GLN A 262 18.17 9.50 -8.28
C GLN A 262 16.92 10.37 -8.25
N GLU A 263 15.76 9.81 -7.89
CA GLU A 263 14.46 10.48 -7.86
C GLU A 263 14.23 11.30 -6.57
N PHE A 264 14.79 10.90 -5.42
CA PHE A 264 14.36 11.43 -4.12
C PHE A 264 15.48 11.97 -3.24
N ILE A 265 15.09 12.80 -2.28
CA ILE A 265 15.99 13.32 -1.26
C ILE A 265 16.31 12.20 -0.27
N ARG A 266 17.58 11.82 -0.17
CA ARG A 266 18.05 10.83 0.81
C ARG A 266 18.48 11.50 2.10
N THR A 267 17.84 11.09 3.19
CA THR A 267 18.14 11.56 4.55
C THR A 267 18.83 10.52 5.41
N GLY A 268 19.46 9.52 4.79
CA GLY A 268 20.20 8.45 5.44
C GLY A 268 19.61 7.07 5.11
N PRO A 269 19.60 6.12 6.06
CA PRO A 269 18.90 4.86 5.91
C PRO A 269 17.42 5.05 5.54
N LEU A 270 16.85 4.04 4.89
CA LEU A 270 15.43 4.02 4.54
C LEU A 270 14.58 4.00 5.82
N LEU A 271 13.43 4.68 5.81
CA LEU A 271 12.54 4.71 6.96
C LEU A 271 11.88 3.34 7.17
N PRO A 272 11.77 2.86 8.43
CA PRO A 272 11.22 1.53 8.73
C PRO A 272 9.70 1.50 8.71
N GLU A 273 9.15 0.28 8.64
CA GLU A 273 7.77 -0.03 9.01
C GLU A 273 7.51 0.15 10.52
N LEU A 274 6.24 0.31 10.90
CA LEU A 274 5.80 0.18 12.30
C LEU A 274 5.66 -1.29 12.70
N TYR A 275 5.14 -2.12 11.79
CA TYR A 275 4.87 -3.52 12.05
C TYR A 275 4.81 -4.30 10.74
N ASN A 276 5.33 -5.53 10.76
CA ASN A 276 5.38 -6.43 9.62
C ASN A 276 4.46 -7.63 9.91
N PHE A 277 3.36 -7.74 9.15
CA PHE A 277 2.37 -8.80 9.29
C PHE A 277 2.79 -10.10 8.59
N GLY A 278 3.93 -10.15 7.91
CA GLY A 278 4.32 -11.26 7.04
C GLY A 278 3.69 -11.14 5.65
N HIS A 279 3.23 -12.24 5.05
CA HIS A 279 2.61 -12.22 3.72
C HIS A 279 1.12 -12.56 3.83
N VAL A 280 0.30 -11.55 4.12
CA VAL A 280 -1.12 -11.65 4.47
C VAL A 280 -2.04 -10.86 3.53
N ALA A 281 -1.48 -10.09 2.60
CA ALA A 281 -2.18 -9.18 1.70
C ALA A 281 -3.08 -8.18 2.46
N VAL A 282 -2.45 -7.22 3.15
CA VAL A 282 -3.19 -6.11 3.80
C VAL A 282 -3.95 -5.31 2.75
N SER A 283 -5.25 -5.10 2.94
CA SER A 283 -6.11 -4.57 1.86
C SER A 283 -6.93 -3.34 2.24
N GLY A 284 -7.10 -3.07 3.53
CA GLY A 284 -7.85 -1.92 4.02
C GLY A 284 -7.50 -1.59 5.47
N LEU A 285 -7.82 -0.38 5.90
CA LEU A 285 -7.41 0.20 7.16
C LEU A 285 -8.43 1.24 7.66
N CYS A 286 -8.98 1.01 8.84
CA CYS A 286 -9.81 1.97 9.56
C CYS A 286 -9.16 2.33 10.89
N GLN A 287 -9.15 3.61 11.27
CA GLN A 287 -9.02 3.97 12.67
C GLN A 287 -10.41 4.06 13.29
N PHE A 288 -10.63 3.40 14.42
CA PHE A 288 -11.92 3.49 15.10
C PHE A 288 -12.01 4.77 15.91
N GLU A 289 -12.95 5.63 15.54
CA GLU A 289 -13.17 6.90 16.21
C GLU A 289 -14.13 6.78 17.39
N GLY A 290 -13.86 7.57 18.43
CA GLY A 290 -14.66 7.60 19.65
C GLY A 290 -14.44 6.41 20.57
N ASN A 291 -15.32 6.28 21.57
CA ASN A 291 -15.25 5.27 22.62
C ASN A 291 -16.54 4.44 22.72
N GLY A 292 -17.35 4.40 21.66
CA GLY A 292 -18.66 3.73 21.64
C GLY A 292 -18.57 2.23 21.94
N TRP A 293 -17.43 1.60 21.65
CA TRP A 293 -17.14 0.20 21.98
C TRP A 293 -16.22 0.04 23.20
N GLY A 294 -16.07 1.09 24.02
CA GLY A 294 -15.23 1.09 25.21
C GLY A 294 -13.81 1.63 24.98
N PRO A 295 -13.00 1.72 26.04
CA PRO A 295 -11.66 2.30 25.98
C PRO A 295 -10.67 1.46 25.16
N ASP A 296 -10.87 0.14 25.08
CA ASP A 296 -9.94 -0.76 24.39
C ASP A 296 -9.96 -0.58 22.87
N THR A 297 -11.07 -0.13 22.30
CA THR A 297 -11.22 0.12 20.86
C THR A 297 -10.90 1.54 20.43
N SER A 298 -10.91 2.49 21.37
CA SER A 298 -10.71 3.92 21.09
C SER A 298 -9.35 4.19 20.45
N GLY A 299 -9.34 4.66 19.20
CA GLY A 299 -8.12 5.00 18.46
C GLY A 299 -7.31 3.79 17.97
N SER A 300 -7.80 2.57 18.17
CA SER A 300 -7.22 1.35 17.59
C SER A 300 -7.44 1.31 16.08
N LEU A 301 -6.56 0.58 15.39
CA LEU A 301 -6.67 0.38 13.94
C LEU A 301 -7.27 -0.99 13.65
N PHE A 302 -8.13 -1.07 12.65
CA PHE A 302 -8.65 -2.32 12.09
C PHE A 302 -8.05 -2.51 10.70
N VAL A 303 -7.37 -3.63 10.48
CA VAL A 303 -6.66 -3.92 9.22
C VAL A 303 -7.23 -5.18 8.60
N THR A 304 -7.71 -5.10 7.37
CA THR A 304 -8.14 -6.30 6.63
C THR A 304 -6.94 -7.05 6.09
N GLN A 305 -7.00 -8.38 6.16
CA GLN A 305 -6.01 -9.28 5.59
C GLN A 305 -6.70 -10.26 4.63
N PHE A 306 -6.46 -10.04 3.34
CA PHE A 306 -7.12 -10.77 2.26
C PHE A 306 -6.79 -12.26 2.28
N ASN A 307 -5.51 -12.61 2.43
CA ASN A 307 -5.04 -14.00 2.31
C ASN A 307 -5.39 -14.86 3.54
N THR A 308 -5.49 -14.22 4.71
CA THR A 308 -5.70 -14.92 5.98
C THR A 308 -7.14 -14.81 6.47
N ASN A 309 -8.04 -14.34 5.60
CA ASN A 309 -9.50 -14.30 5.76
C ASN A 309 -9.96 -13.59 7.04
N ARG A 310 -9.33 -12.46 7.40
CA ARG A 310 -9.54 -11.83 8.70
C ARG A 310 -9.45 -10.30 8.70
N VAL A 311 -9.93 -9.72 9.79
CA VAL A 311 -9.63 -8.35 10.21
C VAL A 311 -8.90 -8.43 11.55
N VAL A 312 -7.77 -7.74 11.67
CA VAL A 312 -7.02 -7.64 12.93
C VAL A 312 -7.19 -6.27 13.55
N GLN A 313 -7.26 -6.22 14.88
CA GLN A 313 -7.21 -4.98 15.65
C GLN A 313 -5.77 -4.72 16.09
N VAL A 314 -5.29 -3.49 15.91
CA VAL A 314 -3.92 -3.08 16.23
C VAL A 314 -3.95 -1.93 17.22
N HIS A 315 -3.28 -2.11 18.35
CA HIS A 315 -3.17 -1.10 19.40
C HIS A 315 -1.82 -0.40 19.31
N LEU A 316 -1.85 0.92 19.12
CA LEU A 316 -0.66 1.75 19.07
C LEU A 316 -0.42 2.44 20.41
N LYS A 317 0.85 2.60 20.77
CA LYS A 317 1.28 3.51 21.84
C LYS A 317 2.29 4.51 21.27
N PRO A 318 2.23 5.81 21.64
CA PRO A 318 3.27 6.77 21.27
C PRO A 318 4.64 6.28 21.74
N HIS A 319 5.63 6.36 20.85
CA HIS A 319 7.02 5.99 21.12
C HIS A 319 7.96 6.95 20.40
N LYS A 320 8.59 7.86 21.16
CA LYS A 320 9.44 8.93 20.61
C LYS A 320 8.68 9.73 19.53
N SER A 321 9.26 10.01 18.37
CA SER A 321 8.60 10.73 17.27
C SER A 321 7.73 9.85 16.37
N THR A 322 7.31 8.68 16.85
CA THR A 322 6.47 7.72 16.12
C THR A 322 5.61 6.90 17.10
N TYR A 323 5.16 5.72 16.68
CA TYR A 323 4.39 4.77 17.46
C TYR A 323 5.12 3.44 17.60
N GLU A 324 4.73 2.66 18.59
CA GLU A 324 5.07 1.25 18.73
C GLU A 324 3.76 0.44 18.74
N VAL A 325 3.71 -0.67 18.01
CA VAL A 325 2.59 -1.60 18.09
C VAL A 325 2.68 -2.36 19.41
N LYS A 326 1.71 -2.13 20.29
CA LYS A 326 1.60 -2.80 21.58
C LYS A 326 1.06 -4.22 21.40
N GLU A 327 0.05 -4.37 20.56
CA GLU A 327 -0.75 -5.58 20.46
C GLU A 327 -1.44 -5.67 19.10
N VAL A 328 -1.55 -6.90 18.58
CA VAL A 328 -2.28 -7.23 17.36
C VAL A 328 -3.15 -8.45 17.67
N GLU A 329 -4.46 -8.32 17.52
CA GLU A 329 -5.43 -9.36 17.86
C GLU A 329 -6.32 -9.68 16.66
N ASP A 330 -6.69 -10.94 16.50
CA ASP A 330 -7.72 -11.33 15.54
C ASP A 330 -9.07 -10.76 16.02
N PHE A 331 -9.71 -9.91 15.21
CA PHE A 331 -11.00 -9.28 15.54
C PHE A 331 -12.17 -9.87 14.73
N LEU A 332 -11.93 -10.24 13.49
CA LEU A 332 -12.87 -11.03 12.70
C LEU A 332 -12.08 -12.11 11.99
N VAL A 333 -12.50 -13.36 12.10
CA VAL A 333 -11.88 -14.48 11.37
C VAL A 333 -12.95 -15.28 10.67
N SER A 334 -12.77 -15.53 9.37
CA SER A 334 -13.60 -16.47 8.63
C SER A 334 -12.92 -17.84 8.54
N SER A 335 -13.69 -18.88 8.75
CA SER A 335 -13.31 -20.27 8.42
C SER A 335 -13.50 -20.59 6.93
N ASP A 336 -14.18 -19.73 6.19
CA ASP A 336 -14.30 -19.83 4.74
C ASP A 336 -13.10 -19.21 4.05
N LYS A 337 -12.40 -20.02 3.25
CA LYS A 337 -11.18 -19.60 2.53
C LYS A 337 -11.45 -18.64 1.38
N ASP A 338 -12.70 -18.56 0.93
CA ASP A 338 -13.11 -17.64 -0.13
C ASP A 338 -13.66 -16.30 0.43
N PHE A 339 -13.57 -16.08 1.75
CA PHE A 339 -13.80 -14.79 2.40
C PHE A 339 -12.54 -13.92 2.30
N HIS A 340 -12.55 -12.96 1.37
CA HIS A 340 -11.45 -12.06 1.08
C HIS A 340 -11.83 -10.62 1.45
N PRO A 341 -11.59 -10.20 2.71
CA PRO A 341 -11.91 -8.85 3.14
C PRO A 341 -10.96 -7.86 2.45
N THR A 342 -11.53 -6.90 1.75
CA THR A 342 -10.79 -5.86 1.02
C THR A 342 -10.81 -4.54 1.76
N ASP A 343 -11.83 -4.25 2.56
CA ASP A 343 -11.95 -2.96 3.24
C ASP A 343 -12.69 -3.11 4.58
N VAL A 344 -12.40 -2.18 5.50
CA VAL A 344 -13.10 -2.01 6.77
C VAL A 344 -13.27 -0.52 7.00
N LEU A 345 -14.48 -0.09 7.36
CA LEU A 345 -14.79 1.33 7.61
C LEU A 345 -15.80 1.47 8.75
N GLN A 346 -15.74 2.59 9.46
CA GLN A 346 -16.71 2.91 10.51
C GLN A 346 -17.95 3.55 9.90
N SER A 347 -19.11 2.99 10.21
CA SER A 347 -20.43 3.50 9.82
C SER A 347 -20.86 4.64 10.77
N PRO A 348 -21.71 5.59 10.31
CA PRO A 348 -22.19 6.70 11.14
C PRO A 348 -22.87 6.29 12.46
N ASP A 349 -23.45 5.08 12.51
CA ASP A 349 -24.04 4.48 13.73
C ASP A 349 -22.98 3.95 14.73
N GLY A 350 -21.69 4.15 14.46
CA GLY A 350 -20.57 3.70 15.28
C GLY A 350 -20.25 2.20 15.14
N SER A 351 -20.90 1.50 14.20
CA SER A 351 -20.57 0.12 13.86
C SER A 351 -19.42 0.03 12.85
N LEU A 352 -18.82 -1.14 12.66
CA LEU A 352 -17.88 -1.37 11.55
C LEU A 352 -18.60 -2.08 10.40
N LEU A 353 -18.29 -1.66 9.17
CA LEU A 353 -18.57 -2.43 7.96
C LEU A 353 -17.29 -3.10 7.49
N VAL A 354 -17.38 -4.39 7.15
CA VAL A 354 -16.30 -5.16 6.51
C VAL A 354 -16.78 -5.53 5.10
N ILE A 355 -16.01 -5.09 4.11
CA ILE A 355 -16.27 -5.36 2.70
C ILE A 355 -15.48 -6.59 2.29
N ASN A 356 -16.17 -7.56 1.73
CA ASN A 356 -15.58 -8.79 1.21
C ASN A 356 -15.88 -8.91 -0.28
N THR A 357 -14.84 -9.11 -1.09
CA THR A 357 -14.96 -9.12 -2.55
C THR A 357 -15.40 -10.47 -3.14
N GLY A 358 -15.33 -11.54 -2.35
CA GLY A 358 -15.61 -12.91 -2.79
C GLY A 358 -14.42 -13.57 -3.49
N GLY A 359 -14.66 -14.58 -4.32
CA GLY A 359 -13.62 -15.49 -4.84
C GLY A 359 -13.03 -15.13 -6.20
N TRP A 360 -13.37 -13.98 -6.79
CA TRP A 360 -13.06 -13.68 -8.19
C TRP A 360 -11.61 -13.27 -8.45
N PHE A 361 -10.98 -12.54 -7.54
CA PHE A 361 -9.71 -11.86 -7.80
C PHE A 361 -8.52 -12.80 -7.66
N ARG A 362 -7.65 -12.87 -8.69
CA ARG A 362 -6.43 -13.70 -8.69
C ARG A 362 -5.15 -12.96 -9.07
N ILE A 363 -5.24 -11.85 -9.82
CA ILE A 363 -4.05 -11.21 -10.39
C ILE A 363 -3.20 -10.58 -9.28
N GLY A 364 -2.03 -11.17 -9.01
CA GLY A 364 -1.08 -10.66 -8.03
C GLY A 364 -1.16 -11.29 -6.65
N CYS A 365 -2.15 -12.15 -6.39
CA CYS A 365 -2.32 -12.86 -5.12
C CYS A 365 -1.74 -14.30 -5.20
N PRO A 366 -0.77 -14.69 -4.34
CA PRO A 366 -0.17 -16.02 -4.39
C PRO A 366 -1.09 -17.14 -3.88
N GLN A 367 -2.11 -16.81 -3.07
CA GLN A 367 -3.03 -17.81 -2.50
C GLN A 367 -4.30 -18.00 -3.34
N SER A 368 -4.79 -16.93 -3.98
CA SER A 368 -5.91 -17.00 -4.93
C SER A 368 -5.40 -17.37 -6.32
N SER A 369 -4.99 -18.62 -6.51
CA SER A 369 -4.43 -19.11 -7.79
C SER A 369 -5.50 -19.34 -8.86
N VAL A 370 -6.77 -19.47 -8.46
CA VAL A 370 -7.92 -19.75 -9.34
C VAL A 370 -9.03 -18.75 -9.07
N ALA A 371 -9.46 -18.03 -10.11
CA ALA A 371 -10.60 -17.14 -10.04
C ALA A 371 -11.91 -17.94 -9.95
N LYS A 372 -12.70 -17.69 -8.90
CA LYS A 372 -14.02 -18.25 -8.64
C LYS A 372 -15.07 -17.14 -8.69
N SER A 373 -15.30 -16.55 -9.86
CA SER A 373 -16.21 -15.41 -10.02
C SER A 373 -17.66 -15.68 -9.62
N HIS A 374 -18.08 -16.95 -9.58
CA HIS A 374 -19.39 -17.36 -9.09
C HIS A 374 -19.54 -17.28 -7.56
N ILE A 375 -18.43 -17.17 -6.82
CA ILE A 375 -18.43 -16.91 -5.37
C ILE A 375 -18.48 -15.41 -5.18
N HIS A 376 -19.68 -14.92 -4.88
CA HIS A 376 -19.92 -13.50 -4.67
C HIS A 376 -19.51 -13.07 -3.26
N GLY A 377 -19.13 -11.81 -3.15
CA GLY A 377 -18.85 -11.11 -1.92
C GLY A 377 -20.10 -10.59 -1.22
N GLY A 378 -19.88 -9.64 -0.32
CA GLY A 378 -20.93 -8.99 0.46
C GLY A 378 -20.35 -7.99 1.46
N ILE A 379 -21.23 -7.22 2.09
CA ILE A 379 -20.86 -6.25 3.12
C ILE A 379 -21.44 -6.72 4.44
N TYR A 380 -20.60 -6.80 5.47
CA TYR A 380 -20.95 -7.33 6.78
C TYR A 380 -20.81 -6.24 7.84
N ARG A 381 -21.78 -6.14 8.74
CA ARG A 381 -21.77 -5.18 9.83
C ARG A 381 -21.38 -5.86 11.13
N ILE A 382 -20.48 -5.25 11.88
CA ILE A 382 -20.09 -5.70 13.22
C ILE A 382 -20.59 -4.67 14.23
N ARG A 383 -21.33 -5.12 15.23
CA ARG A 383 -21.86 -4.28 16.32
C ARG A 383 -21.55 -4.90 17.67
N ARG A 384 -21.41 -4.06 18.69
CA ARG A 384 -21.34 -4.52 20.09
C ARG A 384 -22.73 -4.99 20.55
N THR A 385 -22.82 -6.15 21.19
CA THR A 385 -24.11 -6.76 21.62
C THR A 385 -24.68 -6.10 22.88
N GLU A 386 -23.82 -5.72 23.80
CA GLU A 386 -24.16 -4.92 24.96
C GLU A 386 -23.67 -3.49 24.72
N LEU A 387 -24.55 -2.64 24.19
CA LEU A 387 -24.36 -1.20 24.38
C LEU A 387 -24.44 -1.00 25.89
N THR A 388 -23.34 -0.66 26.56
CA THR A 388 -23.47 0.11 27.79
C THR A 388 -24.19 1.38 27.40
N GLN A 389 -25.51 1.38 27.53
CA GLN A 389 -26.35 2.56 27.49
C GLN A 389 -25.98 3.43 28.69
N GLN A 390 -24.80 4.06 28.65
CA GLN A 390 -24.85 5.47 28.91
C GLN A 390 -25.24 6.08 27.56
N PRO A 391 -26.35 6.84 27.49
CA PRO A 391 -26.49 7.80 26.42
C PRO A 391 -25.15 8.52 26.34
N ALA A 392 -24.58 8.66 25.14
CA ALA A 392 -23.54 9.64 24.98
C ALA A 392 -24.14 10.94 25.53
N ASN A 393 -23.71 11.38 26.71
CA ASN A 393 -23.78 12.79 27.00
C ASN A 393 -22.95 13.38 25.87
N ASP A 394 -23.63 14.01 24.92
CA ASP A 394 -23.16 14.58 23.65
C ASP A 394 -22.05 15.63 23.79
N THR A 395 -21.43 15.72 24.96
CA THR A 395 -20.12 16.33 25.09
C THR A 395 -19.09 15.35 24.55
N LYS A 396 -18.77 15.47 23.25
CA LYS A 396 -17.44 15.04 22.75
C LYS A 396 -16.41 15.44 23.81
N PRO A 397 -15.50 14.54 24.24
CA PRO A 397 -14.48 14.91 25.22
C PRO A 397 -13.84 16.22 24.79
N GLN A 398 -13.64 17.16 25.72
CA GLN A 398 -13.17 18.52 25.38
C GLN A 398 -11.90 18.52 24.51
N ARG A 399 -11.03 17.52 24.71
CA ARG A 399 -9.87 17.26 23.85
C ARG A 399 -10.25 17.03 22.37
N THR A 400 -11.27 16.21 22.09
CA THR A 400 -11.73 15.92 20.72
C THR A 400 -12.35 17.15 20.06
N SER A 401 -13.09 17.98 20.82
CA SER A 401 -13.63 19.24 20.29
C SER A 401 -12.54 20.26 19.97
N ASP A 402 -11.50 20.34 20.80
CA ASP A 402 -10.38 21.27 20.59
C ASP A 402 -9.57 20.88 19.35
N ILE A 403 -9.30 19.58 19.15
CA ILE A 403 -8.60 19.05 17.97
C ILE A 403 -9.38 19.35 16.69
N GLU A 404 -10.66 18.99 16.66
CA GLU A 404 -11.52 19.20 15.50
C GLU A 404 -11.63 20.70 15.15
N HIS A 405 -11.70 21.55 16.18
CA HIS A 405 -11.71 22.99 15.98
C HIS A 405 -10.45 23.51 15.26
N LEU A 406 -9.26 23.01 15.60
CA LEU A 406 -8.02 23.40 14.92
C LEU A 406 -8.04 23.03 13.44
N TRP A 407 -8.50 21.83 13.11
CA TRP A 407 -8.62 21.39 11.71
C TRP A 407 -9.68 22.18 10.96
N GLN A 408 -10.78 22.56 11.60
CA GLN A 408 -11.77 23.48 11.02
C GLN A 408 -11.18 24.87 10.75
N ILE A 409 -10.38 25.41 11.67
CA ILE A 409 -9.65 26.67 11.44
C ILE A 409 -8.71 26.51 10.24
N ARG A 410 -8.02 25.38 10.13
CA ARG A 410 -7.11 25.07 9.01
C ARG A 410 -7.85 25.01 7.67
N ARG A 411 -8.99 24.34 7.60
CA ARG A 411 -9.79 24.20 6.36
C ARG A 411 -10.35 25.53 5.86
N LYS A 412 -10.63 26.50 6.73
CA LYS A 412 -11.05 27.87 6.32
C LYS A 412 -9.99 28.60 5.51
N ALA A 413 -8.71 28.31 5.71
CA ALA A 413 -7.55 28.83 4.95
C ALA A 413 -7.45 30.36 4.75
N SER A 414 -8.22 31.18 5.49
CA SER A 414 -8.13 32.63 5.46
C SER A 414 -6.90 33.14 6.20
N ASN A 415 -6.38 34.33 5.86
CA ASN A 415 -5.27 34.95 6.61
C ASN A 415 -5.55 35.03 8.13
N LYS A 416 -6.80 35.31 8.52
CA LYS A 416 -7.21 35.38 9.92
C LYS A 416 -7.14 34.00 10.60
N SER A 417 -7.69 32.96 9.97
CA SER A 417 -7.70 31.60 10.53
C SER A 417 -6.29 30.99 10.57
N LEU A 418 -5.47 31.24 9.55
CA LEU A 418 -4.07 30.81 9.55
C LEU A 418 -3.25 31.52 10.63
N SER A 419 -3.45 32.83 10.84
CA SER A 419 -2.82 33.57 11.95
C SER A 419 -3.25 33.02 13.33
N GLU A 420 -4.51 32.61 13.46
CA GLU A 420 -5.01 31.95 14.66
C GLU A 420 -4.30 30.63 14.94
N LEU A 421 -4.09 29.78 13.93
CA LEU A 421 -3.26 28.56 14.07
C LEU A 421 -1.84 28.87 14.51
N GLY A 422 -1.21 29.89 13.94
CA GLY A 422 0.14 30.32 14.35
C GLY A 422 0.23 30.68 15.83
N LYS A 423 -0.84 31.25 16.41
CA LYS A 423 -0.89 31.55 17.86
C LYS A 423 -0.94 30.28 18.71
N GLN A 424 -1.53 29.20 18.21
CA GLN A 424 -1.65 27.93 18.93
C GLN A 424 -0.30 27.21 19.13
N LEU A 425 0.74 27.61 18.39
CA LEU A 425 2.13 27.17 18.65
C LEU A 425 2.65 27.57 20.05
N LYS A 426 1.99 28.51 20.74
CA LYS A 426 2.32 28.93 22.12
C LYS A 426 1.38 28.34 23.18
N SER A 427 0.48 27.44 22.81
CA SER A 427 -0.45 26.81 23.75
C SER A 427 0.31 26.10 24.88
N GLU A 428 -0.24 26.11 26.10
CA GLU A 428 0.33 25.33 27.21
C GLU A 428 0.20 23.82 26.96
N ASN A 429 -0.77 23.40 26.13
CA ASN A 429 -1.00 22.00 25.78
C ASN A 429 -0.07 21.53 24.64
N PRO A 430 0.85 20.56 24.88
CA PRO A 430 1.76 20.04 23.86
C PRO A 430 1.07 19.44 22.64
N THR A 431 -0.08 18.78 22.81
CA THR A 431 -0.85 18.20 21.69
C THR A 431 -1.36 19.29 20.77
N ILE A 432 -1.82 20.42 21.32
CA ILE A 432 -2.28 21.57 20.53
C ILE A 432 -1.12 22.18 19.74
N ARG A 433 0.07 22.30 20.35
CA ARG A 433 1.27 22.78 19.64
C ARG A 433 1.70 21.82 18.52
N GLN A 434 1.66 20.51 18.76
CA GLN A 434 1.94 19.48 17.75
C GLN A 434 1.00 19.59 16.55
N ILE A 435 -0.30 19.72 16.80
CA ILE A 435 -1.32 19.87 15.75
C ILE A 435 -1.13 21.18 15.01
N ALA A 436 -0.93 22.29 15.72
CA ALA A 436 -0.68 23.58 15.10
C ALA A 436 0.55 23.54 14.18
N ALA A 437 1.63 22.89 14.60
CA ALA A 437 2.80 22.68 13.75
C ALA A 437 2.44 21.85 12.50
N ARG A 438 1.74 20.72 12.64
CA ARG A 438 1.33 19.87 11.51
C ARG A 438 0.38 20.61 10.54
N ALA A 439 -0.61 21.31 11.05
CA ALA A 439 -1.60 22.05 10.27
C ALA A 439 -0.98 23.18 9.43
N LEU A 440 0.18 23.70 9.85
CA LEU A 440 0.91 24.74 9.13
C LEU A 440 1.75 24.19 7.96
N LEU A 441 1.99 22.88 7.87
CA LEU A 441 2.93 22.27 6.92
C LEU A 441 2.84 22.83 5.48
N ASP A 442 1.66 22.83 4.89
CA ASP A 442 1.41 23.20 3.49
C ASP A 442 0.79 24.59 3.31
N VAL A 443 0.70 25.40 4.37
CA VAL A 443 0.28 26.82 4.29
C VAL A 443 1.20 27.55 3.33
N PRO A 444 0.76 28.38 2.36
CA PRO A 444 1.62 29.07 1.38
C PRO A 444 2.45 30.23 1.96
N PRO A 445 3.47 30.77 1.25
CA PRO A 445 4.24 31.93 1.67
C PRO A 445 3.37 33.14 2.03
N GLY A 446 3.69 33.83 3.13
CA GLY A 446 2.97 35.00 3.59
C GLY A 446 3.17 35.30 5.08
N PRO A 447 2.52 36.35 5.61
CA PRO A 447 2.78 36.87 6.96
C PRO A 447 2.62 35.84 8.07
N THR A 448 1.67 34.90 7.93
CA THR A 448 1.48 33.82 8.91
C THR A 448 2.70 32.91 8.99
N ARG A 449 3.32 32.55 7.86
CA ARG A 449 4.55 31.74 7.87
C ARG A 449 5.64 32.50 8.62
N ASP A 450 5.91 33.73 8.20
CA ASP A 450 7.00 34.55 8.74
C ASP A 450 6.88 34.74 10.25
N GLN A 451 5.65 35.00 10.74
CA GLN A 451 5.37 35.15 12.16
C GLN A 451 5.46 33.84 12.96
N SER A 452 5.30 32.69 12.30
CA SER A 452 5.30 31.37 12.96
C SER A 452 6.69 30.73 13.02
N ILE A 453 7.62 31.14 12.13
CA ILE A 453 8.99 30.58 12.07
C ILE A 453 9.68 30.58 13.44
N PRO A 454 9.72 31.67 14.23
CA PRO A 454 10.42 31.66 15.52
C PRO A 454 9.86 30.62 16.50
N GLN A 455 8.54 30.47 16.56
CA GLN A 455 7.89 29.50 17.45
C GLN A 455 8.10 28.07 16.96
N LEU A 456 8.04 27.81 15.66
CA LEU A 456 8.36 26.50 15.10
C LEU A 456 9.83 26.14 15.37
N ALA A 457 10.76 27.08 15.22
CA ALA A 457 12.17 26.85 15.53
C ALA A 457 12.38 26.52 17.02
N GLN A 458 11.64 27.20 17.92
CA GLN A 458 11.63 26.86 19.34
C GLN A 458 11.09 25.45 19.61
N LEU A 459 9.99 25.05 18.95
CA LEU A 459 9.45 23.70 19.07
C LEU A 459 10.42 22.64 18.52
N ALA A 460 11.10 22.91 17.41
CA ALA A 460 12.17 22.05 16.89
C ALA A 460 13.30 21.86 17.93
N ALA A 461 13.67 22.93 18.64
CA ALA A 461 14.74 22.94 19.64
C ALA A 461 14.36 22.29 20.98
N GLN A 462 13.11 22.43 21.44
CA GLN A 462 12.74 22.20 22.84
C GLN A 462 11.46 21.37 23.03
N GLY A 463 10.69 21.12 21.98
CA GLY A 463 9.43 20.37 22.07
C GLY A 463 9.60 18.90 22.45
N SER A 464 8.47 18.23 22.70
CA SER A 464 8.41 16.76 22.71
C SER A 464 8.82 16.18 21.34
N PRO A 465 9.17 14.89 21.25
CA PRO A 465 9.61 14.29 19.99
C PRO A 465 8.67 14.55 18.80
N SER A 466 7.35 14.38 18.97
CA SER A 466 6.36 14.65 17.92
C SER A 466 6.24 16.14 17.57
N GLU A 467 6.32 17.04 18.55
CA GLU A 467 6.36 18.49 18.30
C GLU A 467 7.59 18.88 17.48
N ARG A 468 8.77 18.35 17.84
CA ARG A 468 10.02 18.59 17.11
C ARG A 468 9.90 18.14 15.68
N ARG A 469 9.49 16.89 15.46
CA ARG A 469 9.35 16.30 14.13
C ARG A 469 8.38 17.11 13.26
N ASN A 470 7.21 17.47 13.77
CA ASN A 470 6.21 18.23 13.02
C ASN A 470 6.68 19.67 12.72
N ALA A 471 7.34 20.32 13.68
CA ALA A 471 7.89 21.66 13.48
C ALA A 471 9.04 21.66 12.45
N ILE A 472 9.95 20.68 12.53
CA ILE A 472 11.05 20.55 11.58
C ILE A 472 10.52 20.21 10.18
N ALA A 473 9.57 19.29 10.04
CA ALA A 473 8.95 18.98 8.75
C ALA A 473 8.31 20.23 8.11
N THR A 474 7.64 21.06 8.92
CA THR A 474 7.03 22.32 8.48
C THR A 474 8.07 23.34 8.02
N LEU A 475 9.11 23.57 8.82
CA LEU A 475 10.20 24.48 8.46
C LEU A 475 10.98 23.98 7.23
N SER A 476 11.13 22.65 7.08
CA SER A 476 11.75 22.02 5.92
C SER A 476 10.91 22.22 4.66
N ARG A 477 9.58 22.08 4.75
CA ARG A 477 8.65 22.35 3.63
C ARG A 477 8.70 23.81 3.19
N TRP A 478 8.94 24.71 4.14
CA TRP A 478 9.06 26.15 3.89
C TRP A 478 10.46 26.59 3.48
N GLU A 479 11.42 25.66 3.43
CA GLU A 479 12.81 25.92 3.02
C GLU A 479 13.49 27.02 3.85
N VAL A 480 13.23 27.04 5.16
CA VAL A 480 13.82 28.01 6.09
C VAL A 480 15.34 27.82 6.14
N ASN A 481 16.09 28.87 5.81
CA ASN A 481 17.54 28.85 5.60
C ASN A 481 18.33 29.71 6.61
N ASP A 482 17.77 29.92 7.80
CA ASP A 482 18.36 30.71 8.86
C ASP A 482 19.59 30.01 9.53
N ASP A 483 20.60 30.82 9.90
CA ASP A 483 21.83 30.36 10.56
C ASP A 483 21.56 29.72 11.92
N GLN A 484 20.74 30.39 12.75
CA GLN A 484 20.43 29.94 14.09
C GLN A 484 19.62 28.65 14.06
N TYR A 485 18.67 28.54 13.13
CA TYR A 485 17.91 27.32 12.90
C TYR A 485 18.80 26.16 12.44
N THR A 486 19.72 26.40 11.48
CA THR A 486 20.65 25.37 11.01
C THR A 486 21.55 24.87 12.16
N SER A 487 22.09 25.78 12.96
CA SER A 487 22.88 25.42 14.15
C SER A 487 22.06 24.60 15.15
N THR A 488 20.80 24.97 15.36
CA THR A 488 19.87 24.23 16.22
C THR A 488 19.67 22.79 15.71
N LEU A 489 19.50 22.59 14.40
CA LEU A 489 19.37 21.25 13.82
C LEU A 489 20.64 20.41 14.03
N LEU A 490 21.82 21.00 13.88
CA LEU A 490 23.10 20.34 14.14
C LEU A 490 23.25 19.95 15.62
N GLU A 491 22.84 20.81 16.54
CA GLU A 491 22.85 20.55 17.99
C GLU A 491 21.88 19.42 18.40
N ILE A 492 20.73 19.28 17.72
CA ILE A 492 19.75 18.22 17.99
C ILE A 492 20.24 16.86 17.48
N LEU A 493 21.03 16.84 16.40
CA LEU A 493 21.35 15.63 15.66
C LEU A 493 21.89 14.47 16.53
N PRO A 494 22.79 14.69 17.53
CA PRO A 494 23.23 13.64 18.45
C PRO A 494 22.10 12.92 19.20
N HIS A 495 20.97 13.59 19.42
CA HIS A 495 19.81 13.05 20.13
C HIS A 495 18.86 12.23 19.24
N THR A 496 19.17 12.09 17.95
CA THR A 496 18.31 11.42 16.95
C THR A 496 18.68 9.96 16.67
N GLN A 497 19.80 9.45 17.21
CA GLN A 497 20.37 8.14 16.84
C GLN A 497 19.38 6.96 16.97
N ASN A 498 18.48 7.02 17.95
CA ASN A 498 17.48 5.97 18.19
C ASN A 498 16.05 6.41 17.80
N ASP A 499 15.91 7.48 17.01
CA ASP A 499 14.64 8.01 16.52
C ASP A 499 14.76 8.30 15.01
N PRO A 500 14.53 7.30 14.15
CA PRO A 500 14.72 7.45 12.72
C PRO A 500 13.79 8.50 12.10
N MET A 501 12.59 8.72 12.68
CA MET A 501 11.65 9.72 12.19
C MET A 501 12.15 11.14 12.48
N LEU A 502 12.69 11.37 13.69
CA LEU A 502 13.30 12.65 14.01
C LEU A 502 14.61 12.87 13.24
N HIS A 503 15.44 11.83 13.10
CA HIS A 503 16.66 11.89 12.30
C HIS A 503 16.38 12.30 10.86
N HIS A 504 15.41 11.66 10.23
CA HIS A 504 14.93 12.01 8.89
C HIS A 504 14.51 13.48 8.81
N ALA A 505 13.66 13.95 9.72
CA ALA A 505 13.21 15.34 9.73
C ALA A 505 14.38 16.32 9.85
N VAL A 506 15.32 16.08 10.77
CA VAL A 506 16.50 16.96 10.98
C VAL A 506 17.37 17.01 9.72
N ILE A 507 17.72 15.86 9.13
CA ILE A 507 18.55 15.84 7.92
C ILE A 507 17.83 16.49 6.74
N LEU A 508 16.52 16.25 6.58
CA LEU A 508 15.71 16.91 5.55
C LEU A 508 15.74 18.43 5.73
N GLY A 509 15.65 18.92 6.97
CA GLY A 509 15.75 20.34 7.30
C GLY A 509 17.11 20.94 6.95
N LEU A 510 18.21 20.23 7.23
CA LEU A 510 19.55 20.66 6.84
C LEU A 510 19.71 20.75 5.31
N ILE A 511 19.17 19.77 4.58
CA ILE A 511 19.19 19.75 3.10
C ILE A 511 18.36 20.91 2.55
N ARG A 512 17.12 21.08 3.02
CA ARG A 512 16.21 22.13 2.54
C ARG A 512 16.65 23.54 2.92
N GLY A 513 17.31 23.71 4.06
CA GLY A 513 17.90 24.98 4.48
C GLY A 513 19.12 25.39 3.64
N GLY A 514 19.83 24.43 3.03
CA GLY A 514 20.84 24.72 2.00
C GLY A 514 22.11 25.44 2.48
N ARG A 515 22.37 25.49 3.79
CA ARG A 515 23.50 26.21 4.41
C ARG A 515 24.83 25.46 4.29
N ARG A 516 25.34 25.38 3.05
CA ARG A 516 26.57 24.66 2.69
C ARG A 516 27.80 25.09 3.49
N ASP A 517 27.89 26.36 3.87
CA ASP A 517 28.95 26.94 4.68
C ASP A 517 28.98 26.34 6.10
N LEU A 518 27.84 26.33 6.79
CA LEU A 518 27.71 25.72 8.12
C LEU A 518 27.89 24.20 8.06
N LEU A 519 27.30 23.54 7.05
CA LEU A 519 27.44 22.10 6.88
C LEU A 519 28.91 21.69 6.69
N ARG A 520 29.70 22.44 5.90
CA ARG A 520 31.14 22.19 5.73
C ARG A 520 31.92 22.31 7.03
N GLN A 521 31.54 23.24 7.92
CA GLN A 521 32.15 23.34 9.25
C GLN A 521 31.75 22.14 10.12
N ALA A 522 30.47 21.77 10.11
CA ALA A 522 29.93 20.66 10.89
C ALA A 522 30.47 19.28 10.47
N VAL A 523 30.93 19.11 9.22
CA VAL A 523 31.65 17.90 8.78
C VAL A 523 32.92 17.65 9.61
N LEU A 524 33.52 18.70 10.20
CA LEU A 524 34.71 18.60 11.05
C LEU A 524 34.38 18.41 12.54
N ASP A 525 33.09 18.29 12.90
CA ASP A 525 32.66 18.13 14.29
C ASP A 525 33.15 16.79 14.88
N PRO A 526 33.68 16.77 16.12
CA PRO A 526 34.15 15.53 16.76
C PRO A 526 33.04 14.52 17.04
N ASN A 527 31.76 14.93 17.08
CA ASN A 527 30.63 14.03 17.20
C ASN A 527 30.35 13.35 15.84
N PRO A 528 30.45 12.02 15.73
CA PRO A 528 30.27 11.30 14.47
C PRO A 528 28.85 11.43 13.90
N THR A 529 27.86 11.70 14.73
CA THR A 529 26.49 11.93 14.28
C THR A 529 26.39 13.25 13.53
N VAL A 530 26.96 14.32 14.11
CA VAL A 530 26.98 15.68 13.52
C VAL A 530 27.74 15.68 12.21
N SER A 531 28.98 15.19 12.23
CA SER A 531 29.80 15.12 11.02
C SER A 531 29.20 14.20 9.95
N GLY A 532 28.63 13.05 10.33
CA GLY A 532 27.94 12.14 9.41
C GLY A 532 26.70 12.74 8.77
N GLY A 533 25.82 13.37 9.56
CA GLY A 533 24.62 14.02 9.05
C GLY A 533 24.90 15.24 8.19
N ALA A 534 25.88 16.06 8.57
CA ALA A 534 26.33 17.20 7.77
C ALA A 534 26.94 16.74 6.43
N SER A 535 27.74 15.67 6.45
CA SER A 535 28.32 15.06 5.24
C SER A 535 27.24 14.58 4.29
N LEU A 536 26.24 13.88 4.82
CA LEU A 536 25.10 13.38 4.06
C LEU A 536 24.29 14.54 3.45
N ALA A 537 23.94 15.56 4.24
CA ALA A 537 23.20 16.71 3.75
C ALA A 537 23.97 17.47 2.65
N LEU A 538 25.29 17.61 2.82
CA LEU A 538 26.15 18.27 1.83
C LEU A 538 26.28 17.46 0.54
N ALA A 539 26.43 16.13 0.64
CA ALA A 539 26.45 15.24 -0.52
C ALA A 539 25.15 15.33 -1.31
N GLU A 540 24.02 15.37 -0.61
CA GLU A 540 22.71 15.47 -1.24
C GLU A 540 22.48 16.83 -1.89
N LEU A 541 22.89 17.92 -1.23
CA LEU A 541 22.89 19.28 -1.82
C LEU A 541 23.81 19.42 -3.03
N HIS A 542 24.90 18.66 -3.08
CA HIS A 542 25.76 18.60 -4.25
C HIS A 542 25.04 17.86 -5.39
N ARG A 543 24.52 16.66 -5.12
CA ARG A 543 23.78 15.84 -6.09
C ARG A 543 22.61 16.60 -6.71
N LEU A 544 21.80 17.28 -5.89
CA LEU A 544 20.66 18.08 -6.35
C LEU A 544 21.06 19.30 -7.19
N SER A 545 22.32 19.75 -7.12
CA SER A 545 22.83 20.86 -7.95
C SER A 545 23.39 20.40 -9.30
N GLU A 546 23.61 19.11 -9.50
CA GLU A 546 24.11 18.57 -10.75
C GLU A 546 23.01 18.61 -11.83
N LYS A 547 23.36 19.12 -13.02
CA LYS A 547 22.48 19.04 -14.18
C LYS A 547 22.46 17.60 -14.67
N LYS A 548 21.38 16.87 -14.39
CA LYS A 548 21.16 15.55 -14.99
C LYS A 548 20.76 15.68 -16.45
N VAL A 549 21.39 14.88 -17.31
CA VAL A 549 20.83 14.59 -18.64
C VAL A 549 19.64 13.68 -18.38
N ALA A 550 18.44 14.10 -18.78
CA ALA A 550 17.26 13.25 -18.69
C ALA A 550 17.48 12.00 -19.56
N SER A 551 17.61 10.83 -18.95
CA SER A 551 17.51 9.56 -19.64
C SER A 551 16.03 9.20 -19.81
N GLN A 552 15.67 8.71 -20.99
CA GLN A 552 14.35 8.16 -21.21
C GLN A 552 14.18 6.91 -20.35
N TRP A 553 13.04 6.81 -19.66
CA TRP A 553 12.67 5.60 -18.94
C TRP A 553 12.55 4.42 -19.91
N LEU A 554 13.12 3.28 -19.53
CA LEU A 554 12.97 2.06 -20.30
C LEU A 554 11.52 1.58 -20.19
N ASP A 555 10.89 1.31 -21.33
CA ASP A 555 9.61 0.63 -21.36
C ASP A 555 9.86 -0.88 -21.35
N ILE A 556 9.74 -1.48 -20.16
CA ILE A 556 10.03 -2.90 -19.97
C ILE A 556 8.72 -3.66 -20.16
N PRO A 557 8.60 -4.51 -21.20
CA PRO A 557 7.37 -5.23 -21.45
C PRO A 557 7.05 -6.20 -20.30
N ALA A 558 5.78 -6.58 -20.18
CA ALA A 558 5.37 -7.54 -19.17
C ALA A 558 6.21 -8.83 -19.25
N PRO A 559 6.60 -9.41 -18.10
CA PRO A 559 7.38 -10.64 -18.08
C PRO A 559 6.58 -11.79 -18.69
N SER A 560 7.30 -12.73 -19.32
CA SER A 560 6.70 -14.02 -19.66
C SER A 560 6.25 -14.73 -18.38
N LEU A 561 5.18 -15.52 -18.47
CA LEU A 561 4.74 -16.40 -17.38
C LEU A 561 5.38 -17.80 -17.46
N GLY A 562 6.19 -18.05 -18.48
CA GLY A 562 6.66 -19.39 -18.84
C GLY A 562 5.73 -20.07 -19.86
N GLU A 563 6.06 -21.32 -20.20
CA GLU A 563 5.26 -22.14 -21.11
C GLU A 563 4.67 -23.34 -20.35
N PRO A 564 3.33 -23.50 -20.31
CA PRO A 564 2.72 -24.64 -19.63
C PRO A 564 3.30 -25.98 -20.09
N LEU A 565 3.44 -26.93 -19.15
CA LEU A 565 3.98 -28.25 -19.45
C LEU A 565 3.21 -28.92 -20.60
N THR A 566 3.95 -29.41 -21.58
CA THR A 566 3.43 -30.28 -22.63
C THR A 566 2.97 -31.62 -22.02
N LEU A 567 2.07 -32.34 -22.70
CA LEU A 567 1.61 -33.66 -22.24
C LEU A 567 2.77 -34.63 -21.90
N PRO A 568 3.85 -34.74 -22.71
CA PRO A 568 5.00 -35.57 -22.35
C PRO A 568 5.71 -35.11 -21.06
N GLN A 569 5.83 -33.81 -20.83
CA GLN A 569 6.44 -33.27 -19.61
C GLN A 569 5.56 -33.52 -18.38
N GLN A 570 4.23 -33.40 -18.52
CA GLN A 570 3.29 -33.75 -17.47
C GLN A 570 3.38 -35.25 -17.10
N GLN A 571 3.50 -36.13 -18.10
CA GLN A 571 3.70 -37.56 -17.88
C GLN A 571 5.03 -37.84 -17.19
N MET A 572 6.11 -37.16 -17.60
CA MET A 572 7.41 -37.29 -16.95
C MET A 572 7.38 -36.80 -15.49
N LEU A 573 6.69 -35.69 -15.21
CA LEU A 573 6.49 -35.19 -13.84
C LEU A 573 5.80 -36.24 -12.98
N LEU A 574 4.69 -36.81 -13.46
CA LEU A 574 3.93 -37.85 -12.75
C LEU A 574 4.76 -39.12 -12.53
N GLN A 575 5.52 -39.55 -13.53
CA GLN A 575 6.41 -40.71 -13.42
C GLN A 575 7.51 -40.46 -12.38
N MET A 576 8.15 -39.29 -12.41
CA MET A 576 9.18 -38.94 -11.45
C MET A 576 8.60 -38.85 -10.04
N GLU A 577 7.46 -38.18 -9.87
CA GLU A 577 6.74 -38.07 -8.59
C GLU A 577 6.43 -39.45 -8.00
N SER A 578 5.98 -40.40 -8.82
CA SER A 578 5.67 -41.78 -8.37
C SER A 578 6.89 -42.60 -7.94
N ARG A 579 8.09 -42.20 -8.35
CA ARG A 579 9.35 -42.92 -8.06
C ARG A 579 10.12 -42.32 -6.89
N LEU A 580 9.79 -41.10 -6.47
CA LEU A 580 10.51 -40.38 -5.43
C LEU A 580 9.91 -40.65 -4.05
N ASP A 581 10.56 -41.53 -3.29
CA ASP A 581 10.27 -41.77 -1.87
C ASP A 581 10.46 -40.52 -0.98
N ASP A 582 10.10 -40.63 0.29
CA ASP A 582 10.40 -39.62 1.29
C ASP A 582 11.92 -39.37 1.42
N GLY A 583 12.27 -38.08 1.41
CA GLY A 583 13.63 -37.60 1.52
C GLY A 583 14.08 -37.35 2.96
N ASN A 584 15.37 -37.13 3.15
CA ASN A 584 15.96 -36.66 4.39
C ASN A 584 16.38 -35.19 4.26
N PRO A 585 15.84 -34.26 5.07
CA PRO A 585 16.11 -32.83 4.95
C PRO A 585 17.56 -32.45 5.27
N ILE A 586 18.27 -33.22 6.12
CA ILE A 586 19.68 -32.95 6.45
C ILE A 586 20.56 -33.21 5.23
N ARG A 587 20.39 -34.37 4.57
CA ARG A 587 21.11 -34.68 3.31
C ARG A 587 20.67 -33.77 2.17
N GLY A 588 19.39 -33.40 2.13
CA GLY A 588 18.87 -32.45 1.15
C GLY A 588 19.54 -31.09 1.23
N ARG A 589 19.83 -30.62 2.45
CA ARG A 589 20.61 -29.40 2.66
C ARG A 589 22.01 -29.50 2.07
N GLU A 590 22.68 -30.65 2.20
CA GLU A 590 23.99 -30.88 1.60
C GLU A 590 23.92 -30.84 0.06
N VAL A 591 22.89 -31.46 -0.52
CA VAL A 591 22.63 -31.38 -1.98
C VAL A 591 22.42 -29.94 -2.42
N PHE A 592 21.60 -29.16 -1.71
CA PHE A 592 21.32 -27.76 -2.04
C PHE A 592 22.58 -26.88 -2.09
N PHE A 593 23.49 -27.06 -1.13
CA PHE A 593 24.75 -26.30 -1.05
C PHE A 593 25.91 -26.95 -1.83
N SER A 594 25.67 -28.06 -2.55
CA SER A 594 26.70 -28.75 -3.32
C SER A 594 27.04 -28.03 -4.62
N THR A 595 28.24 -28.31 -5.13
CA THR A 595 28.67 -27.92 -6.49
C THR A 595 28.00 -28.75 -7.59
N GLN A 596 27.30 -29.84 -7.24
CA GLN A 596 26.59 -30.71 -8.17
C GLN A 596 25.21 -30.14 -8.53
N ALA A 597 24.44 -29.72 -7.53
CA ALA A 597 23.12 -29.12 -7.74
C ALA A 597 23.21 -27.61 -8.02
N THR A 598 24.21 -26.92 -7.44
CA THR A 598 24.45 -25.47 -7.58
C THR A 598 23.28 -24.56 -7.18
N CYS A 599 22.25 -25.09 -6.51
CA CYS A 599 21.06 -24.32 -6.14
C CYS A 599 21.41 -23.07 -5.30
N SER A 600 22.33 -23.23 -4.35
CA SER A 600 22.79 -22.14 -3.47
C SER A 600 23.51 -20.99 -4.19
N LYS A 601 23.96 -21.18 -5.43
CA LYS A 601 24.62 -20.11 -6.19
C LYS A 601 23.63 -19.07 -6.72
N CYS A 602 22.41 -19.48 -7.03
CA CYS A 602 21.34 -18.54 -7.41
C CYS A 602 20.42 -18.20 -6.24
N HIS A 603 20.14 -19.18 -5.37
CA HIS A 603 19.12 -19.07 -4.34
C HIS A 603 19.71 -18.91 -2.94
N ARG A 604 19.06 -18.07 -2.12
CA ARG A 604 19.39 -17.88 -0.71
C ARG A 604 18.51 -18.73 0.19
N VAL A 605 19.08 -19.29 1.25
CA VAL A 605 18.37 -19.88 2.40
C VAL A 605 19.00 -19.30 3.68
N ALA A 606 18.16 -18.71 4.52
CA ALA A 606 18.57 -17.83 5.61
C ALA A 606 19.53 -16.72 5.11
N ASP A 607 20.74 -16.70 5.63
CA ASP A 607 21.81 -15.74 5.33
C ASP A 607 22.82 -16.25 4.29
N ARG A 608 22.61 -17.44 3.71
CA ARG A 608 23.57 -18.10 2.80
C ARG A 608 23.01 -18.33 1.40
N GLY A 609 23.78 -17.96 0.37
CA GLY A 609 23.49 -18.23 -1.05
C GLY A 609 23.46 -16.98 -1.92
N GLY A 610 23.07 -17.14 -3.18
CA GLY A 610 23.00 -16.06 -4.17
C GLY A 610 21.70 -15.24 -4.13
N GLN A 611 21.66 -14.17 -4.93
CA GLN A 611 20.52 -13.24 -5.02
C GLN A 611 19.91 -13.16 -6.43
N VAL A 612 20.40 -13.97 -7.37
CA VAL A 612 19.92 -13.96 -8.76
C VAL A 612 18.59 -14.72 -8.89
N GLY A 613 18.40 -15.75 -8.07
CA GLY A 613 17.14 -16.50 -7.95
C GLY A 613 16.37 -16.15 -6.66
N PRO A 614 15.10 -16.59 -6.56
CA PRO A 614 14.27 -16.38 -5.38
C PRO A 614 14.93 -16.80 -4.06
N ASN A 615 14.67 -16.05 -2.98
CA ASN A 615 14.98 -16.50 -1.63
C ASN A 615 14.05 -17.66 -1.25
N LEU A 616 14.61 -18.80 -0.89
CA LEU A 616 13.89 -20.05 -0.61
C LEU A 616 13.72 -20.33 0.90
N SER A 617 14.06 -19.37 1.77
CA SER A 617 14.06 -19.57 3.23
C SER A 617 12.74 -20.01 3.84
N THR A 618 11.61 -19.79 3.17
CA THR A 618 10.26 -20.14 3.63
C THR A 618 9.47 -20.90 2.56
N ILE A 619 10.16 -21.49 1.58
CA ILE A 619 9.51 -22.01 0.38
C ILE A 619 8.55 -23.16 0.69
N GLY A 620 8.86 -24.01 1.69
CA GLY A 620 8.05 -25.14 2.09
C GLY A 620 6.68 -24.76 2.65
N ARG A 621 6.53 -23.52 3.14
CA ARG A 621 5.23 -22.97 3.58
C ARG A 621 4.32 -22.53 2.44
N SER A 622 4.89 -22.26 1.27
CA SER A 622 4.19 -21.61 0.15
C SER A 622 4.03 -22.50 -1.08
N ARG A 623 4.74 -23.62 -1.16
CA ARG A 623 4.74 -24.52 -2.33
C ARG A 623 4.57 -25.97 -1.94
N SER A 624 3.78 -26.69 -2.72
CA SER A 624 3.61 -28.13 -2.56
C SER A 624 4.88 -28.88 -2.99
N ARG A 625 5.04 -30.14 -2.55
CA ARG A 625 6.12 -31.02 -3.03
C ARG A 625 6.15 -31.12 -4.56
N ARG A 626 4.96 -31.19 -5.18
CA ARG A 626 4.80 -31.28 -6.63
C ARG A 626 5.21 -29.99 -7.31
N ASP A 627 4.85 -28.83 -6.76
CA ASP A 627 5.25 -27.51 -7.32
C ASP A 627 6.77 -27.35 -7.31
N LEU A 628 7.42 -27.80 -6.22
CA LEU A 628 8.87 -27.77 -6.08
C LEU A 628 9.54 -28.71 -7.09
N LEU A 629 9.02 -29.93 -7.26
CA LEU A 629 9.51 -30.88 -8.23
C LEU A 629 9.34 -30.35 -9.67
N GLU A 630 8.17 -29.80 -9.99
CA GLU A 630 7.91 -29.18 -11.29
C GLU A 630 8.91 -28.05 -11.59
N SER A 631 9.14 -27.16 -10.62
CA SER A 631 10.07 -26.04 -10.76
C SER A 631 11.51 -26.50 -11.00
N ILE A 632 11.91 -27.64 -10.43
CA ILE A 632 13.26 -28.22 -10.62
C ILE A 632 13.38 -28.90 -11.99
N LEU A 633 12.37 -29.67 -12.40
CA LEU A 633 12.40 -30.42 -13.65
C LEU A 633 12.21 -29.52 -14.88
N PHE A 634 11.35 -28.51 -14.75
CA PHE A 634 10.88 -27.67 -15.84
C PHE A 634 10.93 -26.20 -15.45
N PRO A 635 12.13 -25.63 -15.25
CA PRO A 635 12.29 -24.27 -14.74
C PRO A 635 11.75 -23.16 -15.66
N SER A 636 11.42 -23.49 -16.92
CA SER A 636 10.78 -22.60 -17.89
C SER A 636 9.24 -22.71 -17.91
N ALA A 637 8.67 -23.63 -17.13
CA ALA A 637 7.22 -23.87 -17.14
C ALA A 637 6.44 -22.73 -16.48
N THR A 638 6.98 -22.23 -15.38
CA THR A 638 6.49 -21.06 -14.66
C THR A 638 7.65 -20.32 -14.01
N PHE A 639 7.59 -19.00 -14.02
CA PHE A 639 8.59 -18.16 -13.35
C PHE A 639 8.07 -17.61 -12.02
N ALA A 640 8.93 -17.56 -11.01
CA ALA A 640 8.62 -16.87 -9.77
C ALA A 640 8.47 -15.35 -10.02
N ARG A 641 7.54 -14.71 -9.30
CA ARG A 641 7.30 -13.25 -9.41
C ARG A 641 8.60 -12.48 -9.19
N GLY A 642 8.98 -11.64 -10.16
CA GLY A 642 10.22 -10.84 -10.14
C GLY A 642 11.45 -11.55 -10.72
N PHE A 643 11.35 -12.83 -11.11
CA PHE A 643 12.47 -13.63 -11.61
C PHE A 643 12.25 -14.17 -13.03
N ALA A 644 11.39 -13.50 -13.80
CA ALA A 644 11.19 -13.82 -15.21
C ALA A 644 12.38 -13.28 -16.05
N PRO A 645 12.86 -14.04 -17.03
CA PRO A 645 14.03 -13.66 -17.82
C PRO A 645 13.69 -12.67 -18.94
N TYR A 646 14.65 -11.80 -19.23
CA TYR A 646 14.60 -10.80 -20.29
C TYR A 646 15.80 -10.92 -21.20
N ILE A 647 15.59 -10.51 -22.45
CA ILE A 647 16.65 -10.30 -23.44
C ILE A 647 16.74 -8.80 -23.72
N VAL A 648 17.94 -8.25 -23.57
CA VAL A 648 18.26 -6.83 -23.73
C VAL A 648 19.25 -6.66 -24.85
N ALA A 649 18.91 -5.85 -25.86
CA ALA A 649 19.80 -5.46 -26.94
C ALA A 649 20.35 -4.05 -26.71
N THR A 650 21.66 -3.87 -26.90
CA THR A 650 22.36 -2.60 -26.70
C THR A 650 22.89 -2.03 -28.01
N SER A 651 23.02 -0.71 -28.06
CA SER A 651 23.48 0.08 -29.22
C SER A 651 24.92 -0.21 -29.65
N ASP A 652 25.72 -0.91 -28.84
CA ASP A 652 27.01 -1.46 -29.23
C ASP A 652 26.90 -2.83 -29.94
N GLY A 653 25.68 -3.27 -30.27
CA GLY A 653 25.37 -4.52 -30.98
C GLY A 653 25.38 -5.77 -30.11
N LYS A 654 25.49 -5.65 -28.77
CA LYS A 654 25.45 -6.81 -27.86
C LYS A 654 24.03 -7.19 -27.48
N THR A 655 23.87 -8.44 -27.09
CA THR A 655 22.63 -8.96 -26.51
C THR A 655 22.94 -9.65 -25.19
N HIS A 656 22.16 -9.32 -24.17
CA HIS A 656 22.27 -9.87 -22.83
C HIS A 656 20.99 -10.60 -22.47
N SER A 657 21.09 -11.79 -21.89
CA SER A 657 19.95 -12.55 -21.38
C SER A 657 20.12 -12.72 -19.88
N GLY A 658 19.09 -12.37 -19.10
CA GLY A 658 19.19 -12.43 -17.65
C GLY A 658 17.91 -12.03 -16.92
N ILE A 659 17.98 -11.98 -15.60
CA ILE A 659 16.91 -11.49 -14.72
C ILE A 659 17.18 -10.03 -14.41
N ILE A 660 16.17 -9.18 -14.50
CA ILE A 660 16.28 -7.79 -14.03
C ILE A 660 16.37 -7.84 -12.51
N LEU A 661 17.54 -7.54 -11.97
CA LEU A 661 17.80 -7.47 -10.53
C LEU A 661 17.44 -6.10 -9.96
N GLY A 662 17.44 -5.08 -10.82
CA GLY A 662 16.99 -3.75 -10.46
C GLY A 662 16.88 -2.84 -11.66
N GLU A 663 15.96 -1.88 -11.56
CA GLU A 663 15.70 -0.88 -12.58
C GLU A 663 15.99 0.52 -12.01
N GLY A 664 16.86 1.25 -12.71
CA GLY A 664 17.34 2.61 -12.47
C GLY A 664 16.70 3.64 -13.42
N THR A 665 16.77 4.93 -13.08
CA THR A 665 16.33 5.99 -14.02
C THR A 665 17.30 6.16 -15.19
N ASP A 666 18.57 5.77 -14.99
CA ASP A 666 19.67 5.87 -15.95
C ASP A 666 20.32 4.53 -16.30
N GLN A 667 20.10 3.46 -15.52
CA GLN A 667 20.69 2.12 -15.77
C GLN A 667 19.72 0.97 -15.46
N LEU A 668 19.92 -0.16 -16.12
CA LEU A 668 19.24 -1.44 -15.87
C LEU A 668 20.26 -2.45 -15.32
N ARG A 669 20.01 -2.99 -14.13
CA ARG A 669 20.85 -4.05 -13.54
C ARG A 669 20.30 -5.43 -13.91
N LEU A 670 21.10 -6.19 -14.65
CA LEU A 670 20.74 -7.49 -15.20
C LEU A 670 21.65 -8.58 -14.62
N GLY A 671 21.06 -9.57 -13.94
CA GLY A 671 21.72 -10.79 -13.48
C GLY A 671 21.79 -11.81 -14.60
N LEU A 672 22.99 -12.10 -15.09
CA LEU A 672 23.20 -12.96 -16.25
C LEU A 672 23.32 -14.43 -15.85
N ASP A 673 24.01 -14.70 -14.74
CA ASP A 673 24.27 -16.05 -14.24
C ASP A 673 24.57 -16.02 -12.73
N GLN A 674 25.03 -17.16 -12.20
CA GLN A 674 25.35 -17.43 -10.79
C GLN A 674 26.35 -16.44 -10.15
N GLU A 675 27.21 -15.80 -10.93
CA GLU A 675 28.32 -14.98 -10.43
C GLU A 675 28.37 -13.59 -11.09
N LYS A 676 27.64 -13.38 -12.18
CA LYS A 676 27.72 -12.18 -13.00
C LYS A 676 26.41 -11.39 -13.04
N SER A 677 26.49 -10.15 -12.57
CA SER A 677 25.51 -9.11 -12.89
C SER A 677 26.19 -7.96 -13.63
N ILE A 678 25.45 -7.30 -14.51
CA ILE A 678 25.91 -6.11 -15.25
C ILE A 678 24.93 -4.97 -15.03
N SER A 679 25.42 -3.74 -15.07
CA SER A 679 24.59 -2.54 -15.15
C SER A 679 24.73 -1.95 -16.55
N LEU A 680 23.61 -1.78 -17.24
CA LEU A 680 23.52 -1.28 -18.60
C LEU A 680 22.92 0.13 -18.58
N PRO A 681 23.58 1.17 -19.10
CA PRO A 681 22.97 2.48 -19.22
C PRO A 681 21.68 2.43 -20.05
N ASN A 682 20.60 3.04 -19.58
CA ASN A 682 19.30 3.10 -20.26
C ASN A 682 19.45 3.68 -21.67
N ALA A 683 20.26 4.73 -21.81
CA ALA A 683 20.57 5.34 -23.11
C ALA A 683 21.30 4.40 -24.09
N SER A 684 21.90 3.32 -23.60
CA SER A 684 22.56 2.32 -24.44
C SER A 684 21.63 1.20 -24.88
N ILE A 685 20.44 1.08 -24.30
CA ILE A 685 19.51 -0.03 -24.56
C ILE A 685 18.58 0.35 -25.71
N GLU A 686 18.56 -0.49 -26.75
CA GLU A 686 17.72 -0.29 -27.94
C GLU A 686 16.39 -1.05 -27.86
N ALA A 687 16.40 -2.24 -27.25
CA ALA A 687 15.21 -3.07 -27.13
C ALA A 687 15.29 -4.03 -25.93
N ILE A 688 14.13 -4.29 -25.33
CA ILE A 688 13.96 -5.28 -24.25
C ILE A 688 12.75 -6.15 -24.60
N ARG A 689 12.86 -7.46 -24.37
CA ARG A 689 11.72 -8.38 -24.45
C ARG A 689 11.78 -9.46 -23.38
N GLY A 690 10.62 -9.97 -22.97
CA GLY A 690 10.54 -11.17 -22.16
C GLY A 690 11.11 -12.40 -22.89
N SER A 691 11.65 -13.33 -22.12
CA SER A 691 12.13 -14.64 -22.56
C SER A 691 11.27 -15.74 -21.94
N ASN A 692 11.01 -16.80 -22.71
CA ASN A 692 10.35 -18.02 -22.21
C ASN A 692 11.37 -19.04 -21.69
N SER A 693 12.67 -18.73 -21.73
CA SER A 693 13.73 -19.63 -21.28
C SER A 693 14.29 -19.18 -19.93
N SER A 694 14.14 -20.01 -18.91
CA SER A 694 14.72 -19.79 -17.58
C SER A 694 16.24 -19.66 -17.63
N ILE A 695 16.79 -18.88 -16.68
CA ILE A 695 18.23 -18.89 -16.37
C ILE A 695 18.62 -20.04 -15.44
N MET A 696 17.63 -20.67 -14.78
CA MET A 696 17.89 -21.87 -14.00
C MET A 696 18.26 -23.01 -14.97
N PRO A 697 19.38 -23.72 -14.72
CA PRO A 697 19.80 -24.79 -15.62
C PRO A 697 18.70 -25.83 -15.82
N ALA A 698 18.40 -26.15 -17.07
CA ALA A 698 17.57 -27.29 -17.40
C ALA A 698 18.31 -28.59 -17.01
N ASP A 699 17.55 -29.66 -16.81
CA ASP A 699 18.09 -31.01 -16.61
C ASP A 699 18.93 -31.21 -15.33
N ILE A 700 18.79 -30.37 -14.30
CA ILE A 700 19.47 -30.56 -13.00
C ILE A 700 19.17 -31.95 -12.40
N GLN A 701 17.98 -32.49 -12.63
CA GLN A 701 17.64 -33.86 -12.21
C GLN A 701 18.52 -34.93 -12.84
N LYS A 702 19.16 -34.67 -14.00
CA LYS A 702 20.09 -35.63 -14.61
C LYS A 702 21.44 -35.63 -13.91
N THR A 703 21.76 -34.57 -13.15
CA THR A 703 22.98 -34.52 -12.34
C THR A 703 22.78 -35.08 -10.95
N LEU A 704 21.53 -35.36 -10.52
CA LEU A 704 21.19 -35.89 -9.20
C LEU A 704 20.65 -37.32 -9.32
N SER A 705 20.99 -38.18 -8.35
CA SER A 705 20.27 -39.45 -8.18
C SER A 705 18.84 -39.20 -7.68
N GLU A 706 17.91 -40.14 -7.91
CA GLU A 706 16.54 -40.07 -7.38
C GLU A 706 16.52 -39.88 -5.86
N ARG A 707 17.46 -40.51 -5.14
CA ARG A 707 17.61 -40.32 -3.70
C ARG A 707 18.04 -38.89 -3.35
N GLN A 708 18.98 -38.31 -4.08
CA GLN A 708 19.40 -36.92 -3.86
C GLN A 708 18.30 -35.92 -4.19
N LEU A 709 17.53 -36.17 -5.25
CA LEU A 709 16.38 -35.35 -5.62
C LEU A 709 15.27 -35.41 -4.55
N ALA A 710 14.96 -36.62 -4.05
CA ALA A 710 14.03 -36.81 -2.95
C ALA A 710 14.49 -36.09 -1.66
N ASP A 711 15.77 -36.24 -1.30
CA ASP A 711 16.38 -35.56 -0.16
C ASP A 711 16.33 -34.03 -0.32
N LEU A 712 16.66 -33.49 -1.50
CA LEU A 712 16.56 -32.06 -1.82
C LEU A 712 15.13 -31.52 -1.65
N LEU A 713 14.12 -32.24 -2.16
CA LEU A 713 12.72 -31.87 -1.98
C LEU A 713 12.33 -31.85 -0.50
N ALA A 714 12.74 -32.86 0.28
CA ALA A 714 12.45 -32.90 1.71
C ALA A 714 13.07 -31.72 2.47
N PHE A 715 14.28 -31.28 2.08
CA PHE A 715 14.87 -30.07 2.63
C PHE A 715 14.04 -28.84 2.29
N LEU A 716 13.70 -28.62 1.01
CA LEU A 716 12.91 -27.45 0.60
C LEU A 716 11.52 -27.42 1.25
N GLN A 717 10.88 -28.56 1.45
CA GLN A 717 9.61 -28.68 2.17
C GLN A 717 9.73 -28.36 3.67
N SER A 718 10.91 -28.55 4.26
CA SER A 718 11.15 -28.27 5.68
C SER A 718 11.39 -26.79 6.01
N LEU A 719 11.53 -25.93 4.99
CA LEU A 719 11.83 -24.50 5.11
C LEU A 719 10.58 -23.63 5.32
#